data_AF-A0A8T2TDL1-F1
#
_entry.id   AF-A0A8T2TDL1-F1
#
_cell.length_a   1.000
_cell.length_b   1.000
_cell.length_c   1.000
_cell.angle_alpha   90.00
_cell.angle_beta   90.00
_cell.angle_gamma   90.00
#
_symmetry.space_group_name_H-M   'P 1'
#
loop_
_entity.id
_entity.type
_entity.pdbx_description
1 polymer ?
#
loop_
_entity_poly.entity_id
_entity_poly.type
_entity_poly.pdbx_seq_one_letter_code
_entity_poly.pdbx_strand_id
1 'polypeptide(L)'
;MEPGYSKAEKTLMSAKSLDAHMRQLVPERVSEDDKLVEYDFILLDRFLDVLQDLHGEDMKETVQRCYELAGEYGSSEGHVDFEKLEELANVLNSLDPGNSIVVSSSFSHMLNLGNLAEEVQIAHRRRLKPKSGDIGDENCALTESDIDETFRRLVYDLQKSPKEIFDALKCQTVDLVLTAHPTQSVRRSLLQKHGRIRTCLSQLYEPGITPDEKQELDEALQREIHAAFRTDEIRRTPPTPQDEMRAGMSYFHETIWNGLPKFLRRVDTALSNIGLDERLPYNVPLIQFSSWMGGDRDGNPRVTPEVTRDVCLLARLIAANLYYSQMEDLMFQLSMWRCSDELRVKVQEIEASYRKDAKHYMEFWKPIPPNEPFRVVLGSVRDRLYNTREYMRDLLAFGKSDIPEDDTFTSVDQILEPLELCYRSLSATGDKPIADGSLLDFMRQVSCFGLSLVKLDIRQESERHTDVMDAITTHLGLGSYRNWSEEQRQEWLLSELRGKRPLFGVDLPKTDEVRDVLDTFHVIAELPPDSFGAYIISMAMTPSDVLSVELLQRECRVAHPLRVVPLFEKLADLEAAPAVLSRLFSVDWYRNRIDGKQEVMIGYSDSGKDAGRLSAAWQLYKSQEELIKVAKQYGVKLNIFHGRGGTVGRGGGPTHLAILSQPPDTIHGSLRVTVQGEVIEQSFGEEHLCFRTLQRFTAATLEHGMHPPVKPKPEWRALMDEMALISTEEYRSIVFKEPRFMEYFHSVSNTCAGVWTHEHWE
;
A
#
# COMPACT_ATOMS: atom_id res chain seq x y z
N MET A 1 -60.05 3.19 -20.72
CA MET A 1 -59.73 3.60 -19.34
C MET A 1 -59.10 2.39 -18.68
N GLU A 2 -57.81 2.19 -18.90
CA GLU A 2 -57.02 1.30 -18.06
C GLU A 2 -56.76 2.03 -16.74
N PRO A 3 -56.85 1.36 -15.58
CA PRO A 3 -56.56 1.99 -14.30
C PRO A 3 -55.07 2.33 -14.27
N GLY A 4 -54.75 3.62 -14.38
CA GLY A 4 -53.40 4.12 -14.21
C GLY A 4 -52.98 3.91 -12.76
N TYR A 5 -52.03 2.98 -12.54
CA TYR A 5 -51.36 2.81 -11.26
C TYR A 5 -50.83 4.16 -10.75
N SER A 6 -51.03 4.43 -9.46
CA SER A 6 -50.50 5.62 -8.80
C SER A 6 -48.95 5.59 -8.81
N LYS A 7 -48.30 6.76 -8.72
CA LYS A 7 -46.83 6.87 -8.67
C LYS A 7 -46.23 5.95 -7.59
N ALA A 8 -46.89 5.86 -6.43
CA ALA A 8 -46.49 4.98 -5.33
C ALA A 8 -46.58 3.48 -5.68
N GLU A 9 -47.60 3.05 -6.45
CA GLU A 9 -47.75 1.66 -6.88
C GLU A 9 -46.72 1.26 -7.95
N LYS A 10 -46.35 2.18 -8.85
CA LYS A 10 -45.28 1.96 -9.83
C LYS A 10 -43.90 1.86 -9.17
N THR A 11 -43.60 2.72 -8.19
CA THR A 11 -42.37 2.64 -7.39
C THR A 11 -42.30 1.32 -6.62
N LEU A 12 -43.42 0.87 -6.04
CA LEU A 12 -43.47 -0.41 -5.29
C LEU A 12 -43.30 -1.65 -6.19
N MET A 13 -43.75 -1.58 -7.46
CA MET A 13 -43.54 -2.66 -8.44
C MET A 13 -42.12 -2.70 -8.99
N SER A 14 -41.52 -1.53 -9.27
CA SER A 14 -40.10 -1.44 -9.70
C SER A 14 -39.15 -1.91 -8.60
N ALA A 15 -39.38 -1.48 -7.35
CA ALA A 15 -38.64 -1.95 -6.17
C ALA A 15 -38.69 -3.48 -6.00
N LYS A 16 -39.86 -4.09 -6.22
CA LYS A 16 -39.98 -5.57 -6.19
C LYS A 16 -39.28 -6.27 -7.36
N SER A 17 -39.12 -5.61 -8.50
CA SER A 17 -38.44 -6.17 -9.69
C SER A 17 -36.92 -6.24 -9.50
N LEU A 18 -36.32 -5.19 -8.93
CA LEU A 18 -34.88 -5.10 -8.66
C LEU A 18 -34.41 -6.06 -7.56
N ASP A 19 -35.11 -6.11 -6.42
CA ASP A 19 -34.84 -7.08 -5.35
C ASP A 19 -35.05 -8.52 -5.83
N ALA A 20 -36.07 -8.78 -6.66
CA ALA A 20 -36.31 -10.10 -7.23
C ALA A 20 -35.19 -10.52 -8.20
N HIS A 21 -34.66 -9.61 -9.02
CA HIS A 21 -33.54 -9.91 -9.94
C HIS A 21 -32.27 -10.30 -9.19
N MET A 22 -31.89 -9.55 -8.16
CA MET A 22 -30.69 -9.88 -7.37
C MET A 22 -30.84 -11.22 -6.64
N ARG A 23 -32.05 -11.53 -6.16
CA ARG A 23 -32.36 -12.84 -5.56
C ARG A 23 -32.40 -13.98 -6.58
N GLN A 24 -32.56 -13.71 -7.87
CA GLN A 24 -32.40 -14.74 -8.91
C GLN A 24 -30.93 -15.05 -9.16
N LEU A 25 -30.06 -14.03 -9.13
CA LEU A 25 -28.60 -14.20 -9.26
C LEU A 25 -27.99 -14.85 -8.01
N VAL A 26 -28.50 -14.52 -6.82
CA VAL A 26 -28.04 -15.05 -5.54
C VAL A 26 -29.24 -15.62 -4.76
N PRO A 27 -29.63 -16.87 -5.04
CA PRO A 27 -30.86 -17.47 -4.51
C PRO A 27 -30.80 -17.81 -3.03
N GLU A 28 -29.60 -18.01 -2.49
CA GLU A 28 -29.38 -18.42 -1.10
C GLU A 28 -28.53 -17.39 -0.35
N ARG A 29 -28.92 -17.10 0.90
CA ARG A 29 -28.07 -16.34 1.82
C ARG A 29 -26.87 -17.18 2.22
N VAL A 30 -25.68 -16.58 2.24
CA VAL A 30 -24.47 -17.30 2.66
C VAL A 30 -24.29 -17.34 4.18
N SER A 31 -25.01 -16.49 4.92
CA SER A 31 -25.09 -16.49 6.39
C SER A 31 -26.38 -15.84 6.90
N GLU A 32 -26.75 -16.05 8.17
CA GLU A 32 -27.98 -15.46 8.75
C GLU A 32 -27.94 -13.93 8.82
N ASP A 33 -26.73 -13.37 8.99
CA ASP A 33 -26.44 -11.94 9.03
C ASP A 33 -26.08 -11.35 7.66
N ASP A 34 -26.28 -12.12 6.60
CA ASP A 34 -26.08 -11.66 5.23
C ASP A 34 -27.21 -10.71 4.82
N LYS A 35 -26.83 -9.46 4.58
CA LYS A 35 -27.69 -8.33 4.19
C LYS A 35 -27.25 -7.72 2.87
N LEU A 36 -26.36 -8.38 2.12
CA LEU A 36 -25.76 -7.81 0.91
C LEU A 36 -26.80 -7.42 -0.13
N VAL A 37 -27.80 -8.27 -0.35
CA VAL A 37 -28.90 -7.99 -1.29
C VAL A 37 -29.73 -6.80 -0.80
N GLU A 38 -30.02 -6.72 0.50
CA GLU A 38 -30.75 -5.61 1.08
C GLU A 38 -29.97 -4.28 0.99
N TYR A 39 -28.65 -4.32 1.17
CA TYR A 39 -27.76 -3.18 1.04
C TYR A 39 -27.65 -2.70 -0.41
N ASP A 40 -27.42 -3.61 -1.34
CA ASP A 40 -27.34 -3.26 -2.76
C ASP A 40 -28.66 -2.71 -3.28
N PHE A 41 -29.77 -3.32 -2.87
CA PHE A 41 -31.11 -2.85 -3.20
C PHE A 41 -31.36 -1.39 -2.77
N ILE A 42 -31.13 -1.05 -1.50
CA ILE A 42 -31.40 0.32 -1.02
C ILE A 42 -30.50 1.36 -1.70
N LEU A 43 -29.25 1.01 -1.98
CA LEU A 43 -28.32 1.91 -2.67
C LEU A 43 -28.76 2.13 -4.13
N LEU A 44 -29.16 1.06 -4.82
CA LEU A 44 -29.60 1.12 -6.20
C LEU A 44 -30.93 1.87 -6.34
N ASP A 45 -31.90 1.60 -5.45
CA ASP A 45 -33.18 2.31 -5.40
C ASP A 45 -32.98 3.82 -5.25
N ARG A 46 -32.16 4.24 -4.27
CA ARG A 46 -31.83 5.66 -4.05
C ARG A 46 -31.05 6.27 -5.20
N PHE A 47 -30.16 5.51 -5.84
CA PHE A 47 -29.43 5.97 -7.01
C PHE A 47 -30.36 6.21 -8.20
N LEU A 48 -31.30 5.30 -8.46
CA LEU A 48 -32.27 5.45 -9.55
C LEU A 48 -33.24 6.62 -9.31
N ASP A 49 -33.61 6.90 -8.05
CA ASP A 49 -34.37 8.10 -7.70
C ASP A 49 -33.57 9.38 -7.99
N VAL A 50 -32.28 9.41 -7.62
CA VAL A 50 -31.38 10.52 -7.96
C VAL A 50 -31.25 10.70 -9.49
N LEU A 51 -31.12 9.60 -10.23
CA LEU A 51 -31.02 9.62 -11.69
C LEU A 51 -32.30 10.18 -12.32
N GLN A 52 -33.47 9.77 -11.81
CA GLN A 52 -34.77 10.28 -12.23
C GLN A 52 -34.90 11.79 -12.02
N ASP A 53 -34.52 12.27 -10.83
CA ASP A 53 -34.63 13.69 -10.48
C ASP A 53 -33.71 14.57 -11.35
N LEU A 54 -32.56 14.04 -11.77
CA LEU A 54 -31.56 14.78 -12.55
C LEU A 54 -31.78 14.70 -14.07
N HIS A 55 -32.18 13.55 -14.59
CA HIS A 55 -32.19 13.25 -16.02
C HIS A 55 -33.57 12.81 -16.56
N GLY A 56 -34.58 12.70 -15.70
CA GLY A 56 -35.94 12.31 -16.07
C GLY A 56 -36.20 10.80 -16.02
N GLU A 57 -37.48 10.43 -16.13
CA GLU A 57 -37.93 9.03 -16.07
C GLU A 57 -37.36 8.19 -17.22
N ASP A 58 -37.33 8.71 -18.45
CA ASP A 58 -36.86 7.96 -19.62
C ASP A 58 -35.42 7.46 -19.46
N MET A 59 -34.55 8.26 -18.82
CA MET A 59 -33.16 7.88 -18.55
C MET A 59 -33.07 6.82 -17.46
N LYS A 60 -33.88 6.94 -16.40
CA LYS A 60 -33.99 5.93 -15.35
C LYS A 60 -34.42 4.59 -15.94
N GLU A 61 -35.47 4.58 -16.76
CA GLU A 61 -35.98 3.38 -17.43
C GLU A 61 -34.93 2.77 -18.36
N THR A 62 -34.15 3.59 -19.07
CA THR A 62 -33.07 3.11 -19.94
C THR A 62 -31.96 2.42 -19.15
N VAL A 63 -31.47 3.05 -18.08
CA VAL A 63 -30.43 2.46 -17.21
C VAL A 63 -30.94 1.19 -16.54
N GLN A 64 -32.17 1.20 -16.02
CA GLN A 64 -32.81 0.04 -15.43
C GLN A 64 -32.96 -1.10 -16.46
N ARG A 65 -33.39 -0.81 -17.70
CA ARG A 65 -33.50 -1.81 -18.75
C ARG A 65 -32.16 -2.43 -19.12
N CYS A 66 -31.10 -1.62 -19.21
CA CYS A 66 -29.74 -2.12 -19.43
C CYS A 66 -29.29 -3.03 -18.27
N TYR A 67 -29.64 -2.68 -17.03
CA TYR A 67 -29.29 -3.46 -15.83
C TYR A 67 -30.00 -4.81 -15.82
N GLU A 68 -31.31 -4.82 -16.10
CA GLU A 68 -32.13 -6.03 -16.21
C GLU A 68 -31.61 -6.94 -17.33
N LEU A 69 -31.34 -6.41 -18.53
CA LEU A 69 -30.78 -7.19 -19.64
C LEU A 69 -29.41 -7.81 -19.30
N ALA A 70 -28.54 -7.06 -18.61
CA ALA A 70 -27.25 -7.56 -18.16
C ALA A 70 -27.41 -8.66 -17.08
N GLY A 71 -28.38 -8.51 -16.17
CA GLY A 71 -28.73 -9.51 -15.15
C GLY A 71 -29.35 -10.78 -15.74
N GLU A 72 -30.25 -10.65 -16.72
CA GLU A 72 -30.82 -11.77 -17.48
C GLU A 72 -29.72 -12.54 -18.22
N TYR A 73 -28.79 -11.83 -18.85
CA TYR A 73 -27.62 -12.43 -19.49
C TYR A 73 -26.75 -13.18 -18.46
N GLY A 74 -26.48 -12.58 -17.30
CA GLY A 74 -25.65 -13.17 -16.24
C GLY A 74 -26.27 -14.37 -15.50
N SER A 75 -27.61 -14.46 -15.45
CA SER A 75 -28.35 -15.52 -14.75
C SER A 75 -28.57 -16.79 -15.59
N SER A 76 -28.18 -16.77 -16.87
CA SER A 76 -28.31 -17.92 -17.77
C SER A 76 -27.31 -19.03 -17.42
N GLU A 77 -27.65 -19.90 -16.47
CA GLU A 77 -26.83 -21.06 -16.07
C GLU A 77 -26.50 -21.96 -17.28
N GLY A 78 -25.29 -21.81 -17.83
CA GLY A 78 -24.70 -22.74 -18.79
C GLY A 78 -25.18 -22.62 -20.24
N HIS A 79 -26.02 -21.65 -20.60
CA HIS A 79 -26.34 -21.28 -22.00
C HIS A 79 -26.19 -19.78 -22.17
N VAL A 80 -25.12 -19.35 -22.86
CA VAL A 80 -24.91 -17.93 -23.18
C VAL A 80 -26.03 -17.46 -24.10
N ASP A 81 -26.96 -16.68 -23.57
CA ASP A 81 -28.05 -16.09 -24.35
C ASP A 81 -27.51 -14.88 -25.15
N PHE A 82 -26.99 -15.17 -26.34
CA PHE A 82 -26.48 -14.14 -27.24
C PHE A 82 -27.58 -13.19 -27.73
N GLU A 83 -28.87 -13.60 -27.71
CA GLU A 83 -29.98 -12.72 -28.10
C GLU A 83 -30.11 -11.56 -27.09
N LYS A 84 -29.95 -11.83 -25.80
CA LYS A 84 -29.96 -10.80 -24.75
C LYS A 84 -28.79 -9.83 -24.83
N LEU A 85 -27.61 -10.33 -25.17
CA LEU A 85 -26.45 -9.49 -25.41
C LEU A 85 -26.65 -8.60 -26.65
N GLU A 86 -27.29 -9.12 -27.70
CA GLU A 86 -27.65 -8.35 -28.89
C GLU A 86 -28.73 -7.30 -28.60
N GLU A 87 -29.75 -7.62 -27.80
CA GLU A 87 -30.73 -6.66 -27.29
C GLU A 87 -30.05 -5.51 -26.53
N LEU A 88 -29.13 -5.84 -25.60
CA LEU A 88 -28.37 -4.84 -24.86
C LEU A 88 -27.51 -3.98 -25.79
N ALA A 89 -26.82 -4.59 -26.76
CA ALA A 89 -26.03 -3.88 -27.74
C ALA A 89 -26.88 -2.95 -28.60
N ASN A 90 -28.09 -3.35 -28.98
CA ASN A 90 -29.03 -2.52 -29.73
C ASN A 90 -29.47 -1.30 -28.93
N VAL A 91 -29.75 -1.45 -27.63
CA VAL A 91 -30.04 -0.32 -26.74
C VAL A 91 -28.84 0.63 -26.69
N LEU A 92 -27.64 0.11 -26.40
CA LEU A 92 -26.43 0.93 -26.28
C LEU A 92 -26.07 1.66 -27.58
N ASN A 93 -26.21 1.00 -28.74
CA ASN A 93 -25.94 1.59 -30.05
C ASN A 93 -26.99 2.64 -30.48
N SER A 94 -28.17 2.65 -29.84
CA SER A 94 -29.22 3.64 -30.12
C SER A 94 -29.03 4.95 -29.34
N LEU A 95 -28.14 4.97 -28.35
CA LEU A 95 -27.88 6.15 -27.53
C LEU A 95 -27.04 7.19 -28.28
N ASP A 96 -27.40 8.46 -28.15
CA ASP A 96 -26.52 9.55 -28.56
C ASP A 96 -25.31 9.67 -27.60
N PRO A 97 -24.24 10.40 -27.98
CA PRO A 97 -23.04 10.53 -27.16
C PRO A 97 -23.30 11.09 -25.75
N GLY A 98 -24.27 12.00 -25.58
CA GLY A 98 -24.61 12.56 -24.28
C GLY A 98 -25.23 11.52 -23.37
N ASN A 99 -26.23 10.80 -23.88
CA ASN A 99 -26.87 9.71 -23.15
C ASN A 99 -25.93 8.53 -22.87
N SER A 100 -25.00 8.24 -23.79
CA SER A 100 -23.97 7.21 -23.60
C SER A 100 -23.07 7.50 -22.39
N ILE A 101 -22.70 8.77 -22.18
CA ILE A 101 -21.91 9.19 -21.01
C ILE A 101 -22.72 9.00 -19.72
N VAL A 102 -23.99 9.39 -19.70
CA VAL A 102 -24.85 9.25 -18.51
C VAL A 102 -25.05 7.77 -18.16
N VAL A 103 -25.34 6.92 -19.15
CA VAL A 103 -25.52 5.48 -18.93
C VAL A 103 -24.23 4.84 -18.43
N SER A 104 -23.10 5.05 -19.11
CA SER A 104 -21.81 4.48 -18.69
C SER A 104 -21.37 4.95 -17.29
N SER A 105 -21.55 6.24 -16.99
CA SER A 105 -21.26 6.80 -15.66
C SER A 105 -22.19 6.21 -14.59
N SER A 106 -23.47 5.98 -14.92
CA SER A 106 -24.43 5.37 -14.00
C SER A 106 -24.03 3.95 -13.62
N PHE A 107 -23.61 3.12 -14.57
CA PHE A 107 -23.09 1.78 -14.27
C PHE A 107 -21.79 1.80 -13.46
N SER A 108 -20.89 2.77 -13.70
CA SER A 108 -19.69 2.97 -12.86
C SER A 108 -20.07 3.26 -11.41
N HIS A 109 -21.02 4.19 -11.20
CA HIS A 109 -21.49 4.53 -9.86
C HIS A 109 -22.25 3.38 -9.18
N MET A 110 -23.09 2.65 -9.92
CA MET A 110 -23.78 1.46 -9.39
C MET A 110 -22.77 0.39 -8.94
N LEU A 111 -21.71 0.15 -9.71
CA LEU A 111 -20.64 -0.76 -9.32
C LEU A 111 -19.91 -0.28 -8.06
N ASN A 112 -19.61 1.03 -7.98
CA ASN A 112 -18.99 1.61 -6.79
C ASN A 112 -19.88 1.44 -5.56
N LEU A 113 -21.20 1.70 -5.67
CA LEU A 113 -22.16 1.48 -4.59
C LEU A 113 -22.24 0.00 -4.17
N GLY A 114 -22.24 -0.92 -5.13
CA GLY A 114 -22.18 -2.37 -4.87
C GLY A 114 -20.92 -2.78 -4.10
N ASN A 115 -19.76 -2.22 -4.47
CA ASN A 115 -18.52 -2.43 -3.72
C ASN A 115 -18.61 -1.90 -2.29
N LEU A 116 -19.22 -0.73 -2.06
CA LEU A 116 -19.43 -0.19 -0.71
C LEU A 116 -20.37 -1.08 0.13
N ALA A 117 -21.42 -1.65 -0.49
CA ALA A 117 -22.29 -2.62 0.16
C ALA A 117 -21.52 -3.89 0.55
N GLU A 118 -20.64 -4.39 -0.33
CA GLU A 118 -19.78 -5.53 -0.04
C GLU A 118 -18.83 -5.23 1.14
N GLU A 119 -18.20 -4.06 1.16
CA GLU A 119 -17.30 -3.66 2.24
C GLU A 119 -18.02 -3.60 3.60
N VAL A 120 -19.20 -2.98 3.66
CA VAL A 120 -20.03 -2.94 4.88
C VAL A 120 -20.44 -4.35 5.30
N GLN A 121 -20.86 -5.20 4.35
CA GLN A 121 -21.20 -6.58 4.63
C GLN A 121 -19.99 -7.34 5.21
N ILE A 122 -18.79 -7.22 4.62
CA ILE A 122 -17.59 -7.91 5.10
C ILE A 122 -17.19 -7.38 6.49
N ALA A 123 -17.23 -6.07 6.70
CA ALA A 123 -16.88 -5.41 7.96
C ALA A 123 -17.71 -5.91 9.14
N HIS A 124 -19.03 -6.06 8.94
CA HIS A 124 -19.98 -6.44 10.00
C HIS A 124 -20.36 -7.93 10.03
N ARG A 125 -19.93 -8.73 9.05
CA ARG A 125 -20.18 -10.18 9.05
C ARG A 125 -19.53 -10.86 10.26
N ARG A 126 -20.33 -11.65 10.97
CA ARG A 126 -19.91 -12.43 12.13
C ARG A 126 -19.07 -13.63 11.69
N ARG A 127 -18.01 -13.92 12.43
CA ARG A 127 -17.17 -15.12 12.24
C ARG A 127 -17.85 -16.35 12.85
N LEU A 128 -18.91 -16.84 12.21
CA LEU A 128 -19.68 -18.01 12.65
C LEU A 128 -19.42 -19.28 11.83
N LYS A 129 -18.63 -19.18 10.75
CA LYS A 129 -18.35 -20.31 9.88
C LYS A 129 -17.50 -21.35 10.63
N PRO A 130 -17.91 -22.64 10.67
CA PRO A 130 -17.10 -23.67 11.28
C PRO A 130 -15.78 -23.81 10.52
N LYS A 131 -14.68 -23.79 11.28
CA LYS A 131 -13.32 -23.99 10.78
C LYS A 131 -13.06 -25.48 10.54
N SER A 132 -12.40 -25.83 9.43
CA SER A 132 -11.98 -27.21 9.16
C SER A 132 -10.87 -27.65 10.13
N GLY A 133 -10.10 -26.70 10.65
CA GLY A 133 -8.90 -26.94 11.45
C GLY A 133 -7.65 -27.20 10.61
N ASP A 134 -7.73 -27.00 9.28
CA ASP A 134 -6.59 -27.12 8.38
C ASP A 134 -6.15 -25.76 7.80
N ILE A 135 -5.03 -25.74 7.08
CA ILE A 135 -4.46 -24.52 6.51
C ILE A 135 -5.39 -23.86 5.46
N GLY A 136 -6.37 -24.59 4.93
CA GLY A 136 -7.36 -24.08 3.98
C GLY A 136 -8.29 -23.04 4.61
N ASP A 137 -8.47 -23.05 5.93
CA ASP A 137 -9.21 -22.02 6.66
C ASP A 137 -8.61 -20.63 6.46
N GLU A 138 -7.29 -20.54 6.30
CA GLU A 138 -6.54 -19.29 6.13
C GLU A 138 -6.71 -18.67 4.72
N ASN A 139 -7.50 -19.28 3.83
CA ASN A 139 -7.78 -18.74 2.49
C ASN A 139 -8.97 -17.76 2.47
N CYS A 140 -9.77 -17.69 3.52
CA CYS A 140 -11.01 -16.91 3.55
C CYS A 140 -11.11 -16.09 4.83
N ALA A 141 -11.48 -14.80 4.72
CA ALA A 141 -11.59 -13.89 5.87
C ALA A 141 -12.64 -14.34 6.93
N LEU A 142 -13.52 -15.28 6.58
CA LEU A 142 -14.53 -15.84 7.48
C LEU A 142 -13.98 -16.96 8.37
N THR A 143 -12.93 -17.64 7.94
CA THR A 143 -12.30 -18.78 8.61
C THR A 143 -10.86 -18.50 9.02
N GLU A 144 -10.24 -17.41 8.51
CA GLU A 144 -8.88 -17.03 8.86
C GLU A 144 -8.71 -16.85 10.38
N SER A 145 -7.54 -17.21 10.87
CA SER A 145 -7.17 -17.00 12.26
C SER A 145 -6.90 -15.53 12.54
N ASP A 146 -7.47 -15.00 13.62
CA ASP A 146 -6.99 -13.75 14.18
C ASP A 146 -5.66 -13.92 14.93
N ILE A 147 -5.08 -12.80 15.38
CA ILE A 147 -3.77 -12.82 16.05
C ILE A 147 -3.77 -13.61 17.36
N ASP A 148 -4.90 -13.64 18.08
CA ASP A 148 -5.04 -14.35 19.36
C ASP A 148 -5.17 -15.86 19.10
N GLU A 149 -5.94 -16.27 18.09
CA GLU A 149 -6.01 -17.65 17.60
C GLU A 149 -4.66 -18.16 17.09
N THR A 150 -3.93 -17.35 16.32
CA THR A 150 -2.58 -17.67 15.85
C THR A 150 -1.62 -17.86 17.04
N PHE A 151 -1.65 -16.98 18.05
CA PHE A 151 -0.81 -17.14 19.24
C PHE A 151 -1.17 -18.40 20.03
N ARG A 152 -2.46 -18.69 20.20
CA ARG A 152 -2.91 -19.93 20.85
C ARG A 152 -2.44 -21.16 20.09
N ARG A 153 -2.55 -21.20 18.77
CA ARG A 153 -2.02 -22.30 17.93
C ARG A 153 -0.51 -22.46 18.12
N LEU A 154 0.24 -21.36 18.11
CA LEU A 154 1.69 -21.39 18.34
C LEU A 154 2.05 -21.96 19.73
N VAL A 155 1.31 -21.59 20.77
CA VAL A 155 1.56 -22.06 22.15
C VAL A 155 1.09 -23.50 22.37
N TYR A 156 -0.17 -23.80 22.04
CA TYR A 156 -0.81 -25.06 22.42
C TYR A 156 -0.56 -26.19 21.41
N ASP A 157 -0.54 -25.91 20.11
CA ASP A 157 -0.36 -26.95 19.09
C ASP A 157 1.12 -27.13 18.73
N LEU A 158 1.86 -26.02 18.62
CA LEU A 158 3.27 -26.01 18.20
C LEU A 158 4.26 -25.89 19.37
N GLN A 159 3.77 -25.81 20.61
CA GLN A 159 4.57 -25.82 21.84
C GLN A 159 5.64 -24.72 21.90
N LYS A 160 5.37 -23.56 21.28
CA LYS A 160 6.21 -22.36 21.40
C LYS A 160 5.95 -21.68 22.73
N SER A 161 6.99 -21.20 23.38
CA SER A 161 6.83 -20.40 24.60
C SER A 161 6.28 -19.02 24.26
N PRO A 162 5.46 -18.40 25.13
CA PRO A 162 5.02 -17.02 24.94
C PRO A 162 6.18 -16.04 24.73
N LYS A 163 7.32 -16.28 25.41
CA LYS A 163 8.52 -15.46 25.26
C LYS A 163 9.14 -15.54 23.86
N GLU A 164 9.17 -16.72 23.24
CA GLU A 164 9.64 -16.84 21.84
C GLU A 164 8.75 -16.06 20.88
N ILE A 165 7.43 -16.08 21.08
CA ILE A 165 6.47 -15.29 20.30
C ILE A 165 6.75 -13.79 20.46
N PHE A 166 6.94 -13.32 21.69
CA PHE A 166 7.26 -11.92 21.97
C PHE A 166 8.60 -11.48 21.37
N ASP A 167 9.64 -12.31 21.49
CA ASP A 167 10.96 -12.03 20.92
C ASP A 167 10.93 -12.02 19.38
N ALA A 168 10.14 -12.90 18.76
CA ALA A 168 9.93 -12.88 17.31
C ALA A 168 9.18 -11.63 16.85
N LEU A 169 8.12 -11.22 17.54
CA LEU A 169 7.37 -9.99 17.24
C LEU A 169 8.24 -8.74 17.34
N LYS A 170 9.16 -8.66 18.32
CA LYS A 170 10.12 -7.55 18.43
C LYS A 170 11.08 -7.47 17.25
N CYS A 171 11.36 -8.60 16.61
CA CYS A 171 12.22 -8.69 15.43
C CYS A 171 11.44 -8.67 14.11
N GLN A 172 10.11 -8.58 14.18
CA GLN A 172 9.23 -8.66 13.03
C GLN A 172 8.97 -7.27 12.43
N THR A 173 8.94 -7.21 11.10
CA THR A 173 8.52 -6.03 10.33
C THR A 173 7.72 -6.50 9.11
N VAL A 174 6.54 -5.91 8.94
CA VAL A 174 5.74 -5.97 7.71
C VAL A 174 5.82 -4.60 7.04
N ASP A 175 6.41 -4.51 5.85
CA ASP A 175 6.49 -3.29 5.06
C ASP A 175 5.53 -3.37 3.86
N LEU A 176 4.51 -2.51 3.88
CA LEU A 176 3.45 -2.45 2.87
C LEU A 176 3.75 -1.31 1.89
N VAL A 177 4.09 -1.68 0.65
CA VAL A 177 4.54 -0.75 -0.39
C VAL A 177 3.36 -0.34 -1.27
N LEU A 178 2.89 0.90 -1.11
CA LEU A 178 1.74 1.44 -1.85
C LEU A 178 2.13 1.87 -3.27
N THR A 179 1.35 1.45 -4.26
CA THR A 179 1.53 1.85 -5.67
C THR A 179 0.37 2.71 -6.17
N ALA A 180 0.61 3.48 -7.23
CA ALA A 180 -0.45 4.23 -7.91
C ALA A 180 -1.53 3.29 -8.45
N HIS A 181 -2.77 3.78 -8.53
CA HIS A 181 -3.86 3.06 -9.15
C HIS A 181 -3.76 3.14 -10.68
N PRO A 182 -3.83 2.02 -11.43
CA PRO A 182 -3.57 2.02 -12.88
C PRO A 182 -4.62 2.80 -13.70
N THR A 183 -5.89 2.79 -13.26
CA THR A 183 -7.01 3.41 -14.01
C THR A 183 -7.69 4.58 -13.29
N GLN A 184 -7.75 4.59 -11.95
CA GLN A 184 -8.55 5.55 -11.18
C GLN A 184 -7.79 6.12 -9.97
N SER A 185 -7.39 7.39 -10.05
CA SER A 185 -6.96 8.13 -8.86
C SER A 185 -8.19 8.71 -8.15
N VAL A 186 -8.83 7.90 -7.28
CA VAL A 186 -9.98 8.33 -6.49
C VAL A 186 -9.58 9.51 -5.61
N ARG A 187 -10.30 10.62 -5.74
CA ARG A 187 -10.02 11.83 -4.95
C ARG A 187 -10.43 11.59 -3.49
N ARG A 188 -9.70 12.19 -2.55
CA ARG A 188 -10.06 12.20 -1.12
C ARG A 188 -11.52 12.60 -0.87
N SER A 189 -12.03 13.57 -1.62
CA SER A 189 -13.41 14.04 -1.50
C SER A 189 -14.46 12.98 -1.82
N LEU A 190 -14.10 11.99 -2.65
CA LEU A 190 -14.96 10.85 -3.00
C LEU A 190 -14.82 9.74 -1.96
N LEU A 191 -13.60 9.44 -1.50
CA LEU A 191 -13.37 8.53 -0.36
C LEU A 191 -14.18 8.92 0.89
N GLN A 192 -14.23 10.22 1.21
CA GLN A 192 -15.05 10.71 2.32
C GLN A 192 -16.56 10.55 2.09
N LYS A 193 -17.02 10.67 0.83
CA LYS A 193 -18.44 10.42 0.50
C LYS A 193 -18.75 8.94 0.64
N HIS A 194 -17.87 8.08 0.13
CA HIS A 194 -17.96 6.62 0.29
C HIS A 194 -18.01 6.22 1.77
N GLY A 195 -17.13 6.78 2.60
CA GLY A 195 -17.15 6.58 4.05
C GLY A 195 -18.47 7.00 4.71
N ARG A 196 -19.06 8.13 4.31
CA ARG A 196 -20.38 8.56 4.79
C ARG A 196 -21.51 7.65 4.32
N ILE A 197 -21.47 7.17 3.07
CA ILE A 197 -22.42 6.18 2.54
C ILE A 197 -22.34 4.89 3.36
N ARG A 198 -21.13 4.36 3.59
CA ARG A 198 -20.91 3.16 4.43
C ARG A 198 -21.47 3.34 5.84
N THR A 199 -21.24 4.51 6.45
CA THR A 199 -21.74 4.84 7.79
C THR A 199 -23.26 4.92 7.84
N CYS A 200 -23.90 5.59 6.88
CA CYS A 200 -25.36 5.65 6.81
C CYS A 200 -25.95 4.24 6.64
N LEU A 201 -25.34 3.42 5.78
CA LEU A 201 -25.80 2.07 5.48
C LEU A 201 -25.70 1.14 6.70
N SER A 202 -24.62 1.22 7.48
CA SER A 202 -24.48 0.41 8.70
C SER A 202 -25.48 0.83 9.78
N GLN A 203 -25.67 2.14 9.99
CA GLN A 203 -26.60 2.69 10.98
C GLN A 203 -28.08 2.41 10.65
N LEU A 204 -28.47 2.44 9.36
CA LEU A 204 -29.83 2.16 8.91
C LEU A 204 -30.32 0.75 9.30
N TYR A 205 -29.40 -0.19 9.48
CA TYR A 205 -29.68 -1.59 9.78
C TYR A 205 -29.29 -1.98 11.21
N GLU A 206 -28.99 -1.00 12.05
CA GLU A 206 -28.70 -1.18 13.47
C GLU A 206 -29.97 -1.55 14.26
N PRO A 207 -29.91 -2.51 15.19
CA PRO A 207 -31.08 -2.89 15.98
C PRO A 207 -31.55 -1.74 16.89
N GLY A 208 -32.83 -1.37 16.83
CA GLY A 208 -33.44 -0.41 17.75
C GLY A 208 -33.51 1.04 17.26
N ILE A 209 -33.18 1.29 15.98
CA ILE A 209 -33.34 2.60 15.34
C ILE A 209 -34.81 3.07 15.36
N THR A 210 -35.03 4.34 15.70
CA THR A 210 -36.37 4.95 15.67
C THR A 210 -36.81 5.28 14.24
N PRO A 211 -38.13 5.42 13.96
CA PRO A 211 -38.61 5.81 12.65
C PRO A 211 -38.04 7.16 12.16
N ASP A 212 -37.90 8.12 13.06
CA ASP A 212 -37.39 9.46 12.73
C ASP A 212 -35.89 9.40 12.38
N GLU A 213 -35.08 8.73 13.19
CA GLU A 213 -33.65 8.52 12.88
C GLU A 213 -33.46 7.76 11.55
N LYS A 214 -34.31 6.77 11.28
CA LYS A 214 -34.26 6.03 10.02
C LYS A 214 -34.56 6.94 8.83
N GLN A 215 -35.54 7.84 8.96
CA GLN A 215 -35.84 8.81 7.91
C GLN A 215 -34.67 9.78 7.70
N GLU A 216 -34.10 10.32 8.78
CA GLU A 216 -32.95 11.24 8.72
C GLU A 216 -31.72 10.59 8.06
N LEU A 217 -31.45 9.32 8.35
CA LEU A 217 -30.37 8.56 7.74
C LEU A 217 -30.64 8.22 6.27
N ASP A 218 -31.88 7.93 5.90
CA ASP A 218 -32.27 7.70 4.49
C ASP A 218 -32.10 8.97 3.66
N GLU A 219 -32.49 10.13 4.20
CA GLU A 219 -32.27 11.44 3.58
C GLU A 219 -30.77 11.77 3.48
N ALA A 220 -29.98 11.44 4.51
CA ALA A 220 -28.52 11.60 4.47
C ALA A 220 -27.87 10.70 3.42
N LEU A 221 -28.29 9.44 3.32
CA LEU A 221 -27.80 8.48 2.33
C LEU A 221 -28.09 8.98 0.90
N GLN A 222 -29.33 9.40 0.62
CA GLN A 222 -29.71 9.93 -0.68
C GLN A 222 -28.88 11.17 -1.05
N ARG A 223 -28.65 12.07 -0.08
CA ARG A 223 -27.81 13.27 -0.28
C ARG A 223 -26.36 12.93 -0.59
N GLU A 224 -25.77 11.93 0.07
CA GLU A 224 -24.38 11.53 -0.21
C GLU A 224 -24.24 10.79 -1.54
N ILE A 225 -25.20 9.94 -1.92
CA ILE A 225 -25.25 9.30 -3.25
C ILE A 225 -25.36 10.36 -4.33
N HIS A 226 -26.26 11.33 -4.17
CA HIS A 226 -26.40 12.46 -5.10
C HIS A 226 -25.12 13.30 -5.19
N ALA A 227 -24.44 13.54 -4.06
CA ALA A 227 -23.18 14.26 -4.04
C ALA A 227 -22.04 13.49 -4.71
N ALA A 228 -21.99 12.16 -4.57
CA ALA A 228 -21.03 11.29 -5.25
C ALA A 228 -21.27 11.29 -6.77
N PHE A 229 -22.52 11.08 -7.21
CA PHE A 229 -22.88 11.06 -8.63
C PHE A 229 -22.56 12.37 -9.36
N ARG A 230 -22.76 13.51 -8.71
CA ARG A 230 -22.46 14.82 -9.29
C ARG A 230 -20.99 15.25 -9.17
N THR A 231 -20.14 14.43 -8.55
CA THR A 231 -18.71 14.68 -8.46
C THR A 231 -18.00 13.85 -9.53
N ASP A 232 -17.34 14.50 -10.50
CA ASP A 232 -16.56 13.82 -11.54
C ASP A 232 -15.57 12.79 -10.92
N GLU A 233 -15.85 11.49 -11.09
CA GLU A 233 -14.97 10.39 -10.67
C GLU A 233 -13.69 10.38 -11.52
N ILE A 234 -13.87 10.55 -12.83
CA ILE A 234 -12.78 10.59 -13.81
C ILE A 234 -12.31 12.04 -13.95
N ARG A 235 -11.03 12.27 -13.66
CA ARG A 235 -10.44 13.58 -13.91
C ARG A 235 -10.40 13.85 -15.42
N ARG A 236 -10.90 15.00 -15.84
CA ARG A 236 -10.83 15.47 -17.25
C ARG A 236 -9.40 15.64 -17.75
N THR A 237 -8.45 15.86 -16.84
CA THR A 237 -7.01 15.86 -17.11
C THR A 237 -6.36 14.68 -16.40
N PRO A 238 -5.43 13.96 -17.07
CA PRO A 238 -4.65 12.91 -16.42
C PRO A 238 -4.01 13.43 -15.12
N PRO A 239 -4.02 12.66 -14.03
CA PRO A 239 -3.36 13.07 -12.79
C PRO A 239 -1.85 13.22 -13.02
N THR A 240 -1.25 14.19 -12.32
CA THR A 240 0.21 14.26 -12.21
C THR A 240 0.70 13.21 -11.20
N PRO A 241 1.97 12.82 -11.22
CA PRO A 241 2.51 11.92 -10.20
C PRO A 241 2.34 12.47 -8.76
N GLN A 242 2.41 13.79 -8.57
CA GLN A 242 2.13 14.41 -7.26
C GLN A 242 0.65 14.22 -6.85
N ASP A 243 -0.29 14.28 -7.80
CA ASP A 243 -1.70 14.00 -7.52
C ASP A 243 -1.95 12.54 -7.14
N GLU A 244 -1.28 11.60 -7.80
CA GLU A 244 -1.35 10.17 -7.47
C GLU A 244 -0.83 9.92 -6.05
N MET A 245 0.31 10.52 -5.69
CA MET A 245 0.86 10.43 -4.33
C MET A 245 -0.13 10.98 -3.29
N ARG A 246 -0.70 12.17 -3.52
CA ARG A 246 -1.70 12.76 -2.60
C ARG A 246 -2.96 11.91 -2.47
N ALA A 247 -3.41 11.29 -3.55
CA ALA A 247 -4.54 10.36 -3.52
C ALA A 247 -4.20 9.13 -2.67
N GLY A 248 -3.05 8.50 -2.89
CA GLY A 248 -2.59 7.37 -2.09
C GLY A 248 -2.42 7.70 -0.60
N MET A 249 -1.97 8.91 -0.26
CA MET A 249 -1.87 9.35 1.13
C MET A 249 -3.22 9.58 1.83
N SER A 250 -4.33 9.60 1.08
CA SER A 250 -5.65 9.83 1.66
C SER A 250 -6.07 8.69 2.60
N TYR A 251 -5.67 7.45 2.31
CA TYR A 251 -5.95 6.30 3.19
C TYR A 251 -5.28 6.41 4.57
N PHE A 252 -4.17 7.14 4.69
CA PHE A 252 -3.58 7.45 5.99
C PHE A 252 -4.52 8.30 6.83
N HIS A 253 -5.03 9.38 6.25
CA HIS A 253 -5.91 10.28 6.97
C HIS A 253 -7.25 9.61 7.34
N GLU A 254 -7.80 8.78 6.45
CA GLU A 254 -9.15 8.24 6.65
C GLU A 254 -9.16 6.99 7.55
N THR A 255 -8.20 6.07 7.45
CA THR A 255 -8.26 4.79 8.18
C THR A 255 -6.94 4.34 8.81
N ILE A 256 -5.81 4.37 8.09
CA ILE A 256 -4.56 3.74 8.55
C ILE A 256 -4.00 4.43 9.80
N TRP A 257 -4.12 5.76 9.90
CA TRP A 257 -3.66 6.54 11.05
C TRP A 257 -4.24 6.05 12.37
N ASN A 258 -5.56 5.79 12.39
CA ASN A 258 -6.28 5.31 13.58
C ASN A 258 -6.27 3.78 13.68
N GLY A 259 -6.23 3.07 12.55
CA GLY A 259 -6.25 1.61 12.47
C GLY A 259 -5.00 0.97 13.04
N LEU A 260 -3.81 1.55 12.79
CA LEU A 260 -2.54 1.03 13.28
C LEU A 260 -2.46 0.93 14.82
N PRO A 261 -2.63 2.01 15.61
CA PRO A 261 -2.54 1.92 17.07
C PRO A 261 -3.64 1.01 17.65
N LYS A 262 -4.84 1.01 17.07
CA LYS A 262 -5.94 0.09 17.43
C LYS A 262 -5.52 -1.37 17.25
N PHE A 263 -4.86 -1.70 16.14
CA PHE A 263 -4.30 -3.03 15.90
C PHE A 263 -3.18 -3.38 16.87
N LEU A 264 -2.22 -2.48 17.11
CA LEU A 264 -1.12 -2.75 18.05
C LEU A 264 -1.63 -2.96 19.49
N ARG A 265 -2.73 -2.30 19.88
CA ARG A 265 -3.42 -2.61 21.14
C ARG A 265 -4.04 -4.01 21.15
N ARG A 266 -4.55 -4.50 20.02
CA ARG A 266 -5.01 -5.90 19.91
C ARG A 266 -3.86 -6.88 20.11
N VAL A 267 -2.68 -6.57 19.59
CA VAL A 267 -1.47 -7.39 19.82
C VAL A 267 -1.15 -7.46 21.32
N ASP A 268 -1.17 -6.31 22.02
CA ASP A 268 -0.97 -6.30 23.48
C ASP A 268 -2.00 -7.18 24.22
N THR A 269 -3.28 -7.11 23.84
CA THR A 269 -4.33 -7.94 24.42
C THR A 269 -4.08 -9.43 24.17
N ALA A 270 -3.69 -9.81 22.95
CA ALA A 270 -3.39 -11.20 22.59
C ALA A 270 -2.15 -11.72 23.36
N LEU A 271 -1.13 -10.88 23.57
CA LEU A 271 0.03 -11.23 24.41
C LEU A 271 -0.36 -11.49 25.86
N SER A 272 -1.21 -10.63 26.44
CA SER A 272 -1.72 -10.83 27.81
C SER A 272 -2.52 -12.12 27.95
N ASN A 273 -3.34 -12.47 26.95
CA ASN A 273 -4.15 -13.70 26.95
C ASN A 273 -3.32 -14.99 26.95
N ILE A 274 -2.07 -14.95 26.46
CA ILE A 274 -1.13 -16.10 26.51
C ILE A 274 -0.18 -16.04 27.71
N GLY A 275 -0.41 -15.12 28.67
CA GLY A 275 0.33 -15.03 29.93
C GLY A 275 1.53 -14.08 29.92
N LEU A 276 1.60 -13.14 28.96
CA LEU A 276 2.60 -12.06 28.97
C LEU A 276 1.99 -10.73 29.35
N ASP A 277 2.29 -10.25 30.56
CA ASP A 277 1.82 -8.95 31.06
C ASP A 277 2.62 -7.74 30.52
N GLU A 278 3.53 -7.98 29.56
CA GLU A 278 4.30 -6.94 28.88
C GLU A 278 3.64 -6.54 27.55
N ARG A 279 3.50 -5.23 27.33
CA ARG A 279 3.08 -4.67 26.03
C ARG A 279 4.22 -4.76 25.03
N LEU A 280 3.88 -4.82 23.73
CA LEU A 280 4.90 -4.67 22.69
C LEU A 280 5.53 -3.26 22.81
N PRO A 281 6.87 -3.15 22.88
CA PRO A 281 7.53 -1.86 22.99
C PRO A 281 7.12 -0.91 21.86
N TYR A 282 6.86 0.36 22.17
CA TYR A 282 6.32 1.34 21.21
C TYR A 282 7.24 1.59 20.02
N ASN A 283 8.55 1.38 20.21
CA ASN A 283 9.60 1.60 19.22
C ASN A 283 9.85 0.38 18.32
N VAL A 284 9.07 -0.70 18.44
CA VAL A 284 9.11 -1.81 17.49
C VAL A 284 8.32 -1.42 16.24
N PRO A 285 8.97 -1.27 15.07
CA PRO A 285 8.27 -0.95 13.82
C PRO A 285 7.65 -2.21 13.23
N LEU A 286 6.63 -2.76 13.91
CA LEU A 286 5.99 -4.01 13.50
C LEU A 286 5.37 -3.90 12.10
N ILE A 287 4.84 -2.71 11.77
CA ILE A 287 4.30 -2.37 10.46
C ILE A 287 4.94 -1.08 9.99
N GLN A 288 5.42 -1.07 8.76
CA GLN A 288 5.90 0.09 8.04
C GLN A 288 5.15 0.24 6.73
N PHE A 289 5.18 1.45 6.19
CA PHE A 289 4.62 1.74 4.89
C PHE A 289 5.70 2.37 4.00
N SER A 290 5.70 1.94 2.75
CA SER A 290 6.53 2.50 1.70
C SER A 290 5.65 2.94 0.53
N SER A 291 6.21 3.69 -0.41
CA SER A 291 5.49 4.18 -1.58
C SER A 291 6.37 4.13 -2.82
N TRP A 292 5.75 3.86 -3.97
CA TRP A 292 6.36 4.02 -5.30
C TRP A 292 5.88 5.28 -6.02
N MET A 293 4.83 5.93 -5.52
CA MET A 293 4.21 7.10 -6.15
C MET A 293 5.17 8.30 -6.13
N GLY A 294 5.74 8.61 -7.31
CA GLY A 294 6.75 9.67 -7.51
C GLY A 294 8.21 9.23 -7.37
N GLY A 295 8.45 7.92 -7.14
CA GLY A 295 9.79 7.33 -7.09
C GLY A 295 10.05 6.28 -8.18
N ASP A 296 8.99 5.59 -8.61
CA ASP A 296 9.03 4.65 -9.73
C ASP A 296 9.01 5.40 -11.07
N ARG A 297 10.13 5.39 -11.78
CA ARG A 297 10.34 6.04 -13.08
C ARG A 297 10.61 5.05 -14.22
N ASP A 298 10.56 3.76 -13.92
CA ASP A 298 10.71 2.68 -14.88
C ASP A 298 9.61 2.76 -15.96
N GLY A 299 10.03 2.98 -17.21
CA GLY A 299 9.13 3.21 -18.35
C GLY A 299 8.22 4.43 -18.26
N ASN A 300 8.44 5.35 -17.29
CA ASN A 300 7.57 6.50 -17.05
C ASN A 300 8.34 7.83 -16.96
N PRO A 301 8.54 8.53 -18.08
CA PRO A 301 9.30 9.79 -18.11
C PRO A 301 8.59 10.95 -17.39
N ARG A 302 7.33 10.79 -16.95
CA ARG A 302 6.62 11.81 -16.15
C ARG A 302 7.15 11.91 -14.73
N VAL A 303 7.86 10.89 -14.23
CA VAL A 303 8.46 10.89 -12.90
C VAL A 303 9.89 11.42 -12.99
N THR A 304 10.00 12.75 -12.89
CA THR A 304 11.28 13.47 -12.96
C THR A 304 11.94 13.57 -11.58
N PRO A 305 13.20 14.03 -11.48
CA PRO A 305 13.85 14.28 -10.19
C PRO A 305 13.11 15.33 -9.35
N GLU A 306 12.51 16.35 -9.97
CA GLU A 306 11.69 17.36 -9.30
C GLU A 306 10.42 16.73 -8.69
N VAL A 307 9.74 15.85 -9.43
CA VAL A 307 8.59 15.09 -8.91
C VAL A 307 8.98 14.31 -7.66
N THR A 308 10.13 13.61 -7.68
CA THR A 308 10.64 12.88 -6.52
C THR A 308 10.89 13.81 -5.32
N ARG A 309 11.42 15.01 -5.55
CA ARG A 309 11.59 16.01 -4.50
C ARG A 309 10.25 16.44 -3.92
N ASP A 310 9.30 16.79 -4.78
CA ASP A 310 7.97 17.27 -4.38
C ASP A 310 7.24 16.24 -3.53
N VAL A 311 7.23 14.97 -3.93
CA VAL A 311 6.51 13.93 -3.19
C VAL A 311 7.13 13.65 -1.82
N CYS A 312 8.46 13.72 -1.68
CA CYS A 312 9.13 13.59 -0.39
C CYS A 312 8.77 14.76 0.55
N LEU A 313 8.76 16.00 0.04
CA LEU A 313 8.37 17.18 0.81
C LEU A 313 6.88 17.14 1.18
N LEU A 314 6.01 16.70 0.25
CA LEU A 314 4.59 16.49 0.49
C LEU A 314 4.34 15.43 1.58
N ALA A 315 5.07 14.31 1.56
CA ALA A 315 4.94 13.27 2.56
C ALA A 315 5.25 13.79 3.98
N ARG A 316 6.36 14.54 4.11
CA ARG A 316 6.75 15.21 5.35
C ARG A 316 5.76 16.27 5.79
N LEU A 317 5.21 17.04 4.86
CA LEU A 317 4.17 18.03 5.13
C LEU A 317 2.89 17.37 5.69
N ILE A 318 2.45 16.27 5.07
CA ILE A 318 1.25 15.54 5.53
C ILE A 318 1.50 14.90 6.90
N ALA A 319 2.68 14.30 7.12
CA ALA A 319 3.09 13.75 8.41
C ALA A 319 3.01 14.83 9.51
N ALA A 320 3.67 15.97 9.30
CA ALA A 320 3.69 17.08 10.25
C ALA A 320 2.28 17.60 10.54
N ASN A 321 1.40 17.63 9.53
CA ASN A 321 0.01 18.05 9.72
C ASN A 321 -0.80 17.06 10.57
N LEU A 322 -0.66 15.74 10.34
CA LEU A 322 -1.32 14.72 11.16
C LEU A 322 -0.82 14.74 12.60
N TYR A 323 0.49 14.83 12.81
CA TYR A 323 1.08 14.98 14.13
C TYR A 323 0.61 16.26 14.83
N TYR A 324 0.58 17.38 14.11
CA TYR A 324 0.13 18.67 14.65
C TYR A 324 -1.32 18.60 15.14
N SER A 325 -2.23 18.04 14.33
CA SER A 325 -3.64 17.90 14.72
C SER A 325 -3.83 16.97 15.93
N GLN A 326 -3.15 15.82 15.95
CA GLN A 326 -3.25 14.88 17.07
C GLN A 326 -2.63 15.40 18.38
N MET A 327 -1.64 16.29 18.28
CA MET A 327 -0.99 16.90 19.44
C MET A 327 -1.95 17.77 20.25
N GLU A 328 -2.89 18.46 19.58
CA GLU A 328 -3.88 19.29 20.25
C GLU A 328 -4.80 18.45 21.15
N ASP A 329 -5.29 17.32 20.65
CA ASP A 329 -6.08 16.37 21.43
C ASP A 329 -5.30 15.82 22.64
N LEU A 330 -4.02 15.51 22.45
CA LEU A 330 -3.16 15.00 23.52
C LEU A 330 -2.94 16.06 24.61
N MET A 331 -2.75 17.32 24.22
CA MET A 331 -2.68 18.45 25.16
C MET A 331 -3.97 18.59 25.97
N PHE A 332 -5.14 18.41 25.35
CA PHE A 332 -6.42 18.46 26.07
C PHE A 332 -6.53 17.36 27.13
N GLN A 333 -6.18 16.12 26.75
CA GLN A 333 -6.29 14.95 27.62
C GLN A 333 -5.28 14.98 28.77
N LEU A 334 -4.02 15.35 28.51
CA LEU A 334 -2.94 15.34 29.53
C LEU A 334 -2.94 16.61 30.39
N SER A 335 -4.03 16.84 31.11
CA SER A 335 -4.25 18.00 32.01
C SER A 335 -3.66 17.83 33.42
N MET A 336 -2.95 16.74 33.68
CA MET A 336 -2.47 16.37 35.02
C MET A 336 -1.39 17.32 35.52
N TRP A 337 -1.42 17.61 36.82
CA TRP A 337 -0.44 18.49 37.49
C TRP A 337 0.69 17.73 38.20
N ARG A 338 0.47 16.44 38.53
CA ARG A 338 1.48 15.59 39.16
C ARG A 338 2.49 15.12 38.10
N CYS A 339 3.77 15.32 38.36
CA CYS A 339 4.85 14.95 37.45
C CYS A 339 6.12 14.56 38.22
N SER A 340 7.03 13.89 37.52
CA SER A 340 8.39 13.61 38.01
C SER A 340 9.22 14.89 38.12
N ASP A 341 10.30 14.81 38.89
CA ASP A 341 11.26 15.92 39.03
C ASP A 341 11.94 16.24 37.68
N GLU A 342 12.22 15.23 36.86
CA GLU A 342 12.78 15.37 35.50
C GLU A 342 11.88 16.22 34.60
N LEU A 343 10.57 15.92 34.54
CA LEU A 343 9.61 16.69 33.74
C LEU A 343 9.50 18.13 34.27
N ARG A 344 9.53 18.31 35.59
CA ARG A 344 9.46 19.65 36.22
C ARG A 344 10.64 20.53 35.83
N VAL A 345 11.85 19.98 35.74
CA VAL A 345 13.04 20.70 35.26
C VAL A 345 12.87 21.10 33.80
N LYS A 346 12.43 20.17 32.94
CA LYS A 346 12.18 20.48 31.52
C LYS A 346 11.16 21.61 31.32
N VAL A 347 10.10 21.65 32.14
CA VAL A 347 9.12 22.74 32.13
C VAL A 347 9.77 24.08 32.45
N GLN A 348 10.63 24.14 33.48
CA GLN A 348 11.34 25.37 33.85
C GLN A 348 12.28 25.85 32.74
N GLU A 349 12.96 24.93 32.04
CA GLU A 349 13.80 25.25 30.88
C GLU A 349 12.98 25.83 29.72
N ILE A 350 11.83 25.23 29.40
CA ILE A 350 10.92 25.71 28.35
C ILE A 350 10.41 27.11 28.69
N GLU A 351 9.97 27.33 29.93
CA GLU A 351 9.52 28.66 30.38
C GLU A 351 10.61 29.72 30.30
N ALA A 352 11.84 29.38 30.67
CA ALA A 352 12.98 30.31 30.59
C ALA A 352 13.35 30.66 29.14
N SER A 353 13.13 29.73 28.21
CA SER A 353 13.40 29.92 26.77
C SER A 353 12.27 30.62 26.00
N TYR A 354 11.08 30.77 26.62
CA TYR A 354 9.87 31.20 25.95
C TYR A 354 9.98 32.65 25.45
N ARG A 355 9.93 32.84 24.13
CA ARG A 355 9.96 34.16 23.49
C ARG A 355 8.56 34.80 23.54
N LYS A 356 8.50 36.14 23.66
CA LYS A 356 7.25 36.92 23.76
C LYS A 356 6.31 36.79 22.55
N ASP A 357 6.81 36.36 21.40
CA ASP A 357 6.02 36.12 20.18
C ASP A 357 5.38 34.72 20.18
N ALA A 358 4.76 34.37 21.31
CA ALA A 358 3.98 33.14 21.44
C ALA A 358 2.88 33.13 20.38
N LYS A 359 2.80 32.06 19.58
CA LYS A 359 1.66 31.88 18.68
C LYS A 359 0.42 31.73 19.56
N HIS A 360 -0.57 32.59 19.39
CA HIS A 360 -1.80 32.52 20.19
C HIS A 360 -2.77 31.57 19.49
N TYR A 361 -3.35 30.64 20.24
CA TYR A 361 -4.22 29.60 19.69
C TYR A 361 -5.68 29.88 20.01
N MET A 362 -6.57 29.32 19.20
CA MET A 362 -8.01 29.54 19.36
C MET A 362 -8.53 28.93 20.68
N GLU A 363 -8.11 27.71 21.02
CA GLU A 363 -8.50 27.08 22.30
C GLU A 363 -7.57 27.43 23.48
N PHE A 364 -6.29 27.71 23.20
CA PHE A 364 -5.29 28.13 24.21
C PHE A 364 -4.89 29.60 24.00
N TRP A 365 -5.88 30.49 24.04
CA TRP A 365 -5.68 31.95 23.85
C TRP A 365 -4.84 32.58 24.97
N LYS A 366 -4.80 31.93 26.14
CA LYS A 366 -3.94 32.31 27.28
C LYS A 366 -2.70 31.43 27.30
N PRO A 367 -1.56 31.94 27.82
CA PRO A 367 -0.37 31.11 28.03
C PRO A 367 -0.71 29.91 28.91
N ILE A 368 -0.20 28.74 28.53
CA ILE A 368 -0.37 27.50 29.27
C ILE A 368 0.28 27.68 30.65
N PRO A 369 -0.44 27.44 31.75
CA PRO A 369 0.10 27.74 33.06
C PRO A 369 1.10 26.65 33.51
N PRO A 370 2.20 27.01 34.20
CA PRO A 370 3.26 26.06 34.60
C PRO A 370 2.83 24.89 35.49
N ASN A 371 1.66 25.00 36.13
CA ASN A 371 1.08 23.92 36.92
C ASN A 371 0.47 22.80 36.06
N GLU A 372 0.48 22.95 34.73
CA GLU A 372 0.09 21.93 33.74
C GLU A 372 1.33 21.45 32.96
N PRO A 373 2.25 20.69 33.61
CA PRO A 373 3.59 20.41 33.09
C PRO A 373 3.60 19.67 31.75
N PHE A 374 2.69 18.70 31.57
CA PHE A 374 2.59 17.95 30.31
C PHE A 374 2.16 18.86 29.16
N ARG A 375 1.21 19.77 29.38
CA ARG A 375 0.75 20.72 28.36
C ARG A 375 1.84 21.71 27.96
N VAL A 376 2.69 22.14 28.89
CA VAL A 376 3.84 22.99 28.57
C VAL A 376 4.81 22.27 27.63
N VAL A 377 5.16 21.02 27.94
CA VAL A 377 6.05 20.21 27.09
C VAL A 377 5.41 19.95 25.73
N LEU A 378 4.17 19.46 25.69
CA LEU A 378 3.46 19.18 24.44
C LEU A 378 3.20 20.43 23.60
N GLY A 379 2.96 21.59 24.23
CA GLY A 379 2.85 22.87 23.55
C GLY A 379 4.11 23.23 22.77
N SER A 380 5.30 22.99 23.36
CA SER A 380 6.58 23.19 22.67
C SER A 380 6.76 22.25 21.47
N VAL A 381 6.32 20.98 21.61
CA VAL A 381 6.34 20.01 20.51
C VAL A 381 5.41 20.45 19.39
N ARG A 382 4.21 20.92 19.72
CA ARG A 382 3.24 21.43 18.75
C ARG A 382 3.79 22.63 17.97
N ASP A 383 4.48 23.55 18.63
CA ASP A 383 5.07 24.74 17.99
C ASP A 383 6.15 24.35 16.98
N ARG A 384 7.00 23.39 17.35
CA ARG A 384 8.02 22.85 16.47
C ARG A 384 7.42 22.02 15.32
N LEU A 385 6.32 21.29 15.56
CA LEU A 385 5.56 20.62 14.49
C LEU A 385 4.95 21.61 13.50
N TYR A 386 4.40 22.72 13.99
CA TYR A 386 3.92 23.81 13.13
C TYR A 386 5.05 24.37 12.28
N ASN A 387 6.20 24.69 12.88
CA ASN A 387 7.36 25.20 12.15
C ASN A 387 7.83 24.19 11.08
N THR A 388 7.85 22.90 11.42
CA THR A 388 8.17 21.82 10.48
C THR A 388 7.19 21.82 9.30
N ARG A 389 5.89 21.91 9.57
CA ARG A 389 4.84 21.96 8.53
C ARG A 389 5.02 23.16 7.61
N GLU A 390 5.18 24.36 8.17
CA GLU A 390 5.34 25.58 7.38
C GLU A 390 6.67 25.57 6.59
N TYR A 391 7.76 25.08 7.20
CA TYR A 391 9.05 24.90 6.53
C TYR A 391 8.93 24.02 5.29
N MET A 392 8.29 22.84 5.41
CA MET A 392 8.06 21.95 4.27
C MET A 392 7.17 22.60 3.20
N ARG A 393 6.15 23.38 3.61
CA ARG A 393 5.28 24.10 2.67
C ARG A 393 6.06 25.17 1.89
N ASP A 394 6.92 25.92 2.57
CA ASP A 394 7.73 26.96 1.94
C ASP A 394 8.77 26.37 0.99
N LEU A 395 9.41 25.26 1.36
CA LEU A 395 10.30 24.51 0.48
C LEU A 395 9.57 24.03 -0.79
N LEU A 396 8.36 23.49 -0.65
CA LEU A 396 7.57 23.02 -1.78
C LEU A 396 7.09 24.17 -2.68
N ALA A 397 6.74 25.33 -2.11
CA ALA A 397 6.20 26.45 -2.87
C ALA A 397 7.28 27.34 -3.51
N PHE A 398 8.42 27.51 -2.83
CA PHE A 398 9.43 28.52 -3.17
C PHE A 398 10.87 27.99 -3.23
N GLY A 399 11.11 26.72 -2.87
CA GLY A 399 12.44 26.11 -2.81
C GLY A 399 13.31 26.56 -1.63
N LYS A 400 12.78 27.41 -0.74
CA LYS A 400 13.47 27.95 0.45
C LYS A 400 12.44 28.34 1.53
N SER A 401 12.86 28.35 2.79
CA SER A 401 12.04 28.85 3.91
C SER A 401 12.84 29.85 4.74
N ASP A 402 12.14 30.83 5.31
CA ASP A 402 12.71 31.75 6.31
C ASP A 402 12.76 31.12 7.71
N ILE A 403 12.09 29.97 7.91
CA ILE A 403 12.12 29.21 9.15
C ILE A 403 13.46 28.46 9.25
N PRO A 404 14.26 28.66 10.31
CA PRO A 404 15.49 27.90 10.51
C PRO A 404 15.21 26.41 10.68
N GLU A 405 16.04 25.55 10.09
CA GLU A 405 15.91 24.10 10.21
C GLU A 405 15.99 23.62 11.67
N ASP A 406 16.80 24.29 12.51
CA ASP A 406 16.93 24.02 13.95
C ASP A 406 15.60 24.18 14.72
N ASP A 407 14.69 25.01 14.22
CA ASP A 407 13.36 25.24 14.78
C ASP A 407 12.32 24.22 14.27
N THR A 408 12.76 23.17 13.56
CA THR A 408 11.93 22.09 12.99
C THR A 408 12.38 20.71 13.49
N PHE A 409 11.58 19.66 13.27
CA PHE A 409 11.98 18.28 13.54
C PHE A 409 12.71 17.66 12.35
N THR A 410 13.96 17.26 12.56
CA THR A 410 14.83 16.65 11.54
C THR A 410 15.05 15.15 11.76
N SER A 411 14.74 14.64 12.96
CA SER A 411 14.77 13.20 13.28
C SER A 411 13.60 12.78 14.14
N VAL A 412 13.23 11.49 14.04
CA VAL A 412 12.15 10.88 14.82
C VAL A 412 12.43 10.94 16.33
N ASP A 413 13.69 10.76 16.73
CA ASP A 413 14.12 10.80 18.14
C ASP A 413 13.83 12.16 18.80
N GLN A 414 13.89 13.26 18.04
CA GLN A 414 13.55 14.59 18.56
C GLN A 414 12.07 14.73 18.91
N ILE A 415 11.18 14.00 18.22
CA ILE A 415 9.75 13.95 18.57
C ILE A 415 9.53 12.99 19.74
N LEU A 416 10.21 11.84 19.75
CA LEU A 416 10.04 10.83 20.78
C LEU A 416 10.59 11.28 22.15
N GLU A 417 11.71 11.99 22.24
CA GLU A 417 12.32 12.45 23.51
C GLU A 417 11.31 13.12 24.47
N PRO A 418 10.57 14.18 24.08
CA PRO A 418 9.59 14.81 24.96
C PRO A 418 8.38 13.91 25.26
N LEU A 419 7.99 13.00 24.35
CA LEU A 419 6.88 12.07 24.56
C LEU A 419 7.25 10.96 25.55
N GLU A 420 8.46 10.42 25.43
CA GLU A 420 9.02 9.44 26.36
C GLU A 420 9.17 10.03 27.75
N LEU A 421 9.59 11.29 27.85
CA LEU A 421 9.65 12.00 29.12
C LEU A 421 8.26 12.08 29.78
N CYS A 422 7.23 12.46 29.01
CA CYS A 422 5.84 12.43 29.48
C CYS A 422 5.41 11.02 29.92
N TYR A 423 5.74 9.99 29.12
CA TYR A 423 5.39 8.59 29.40
C TYR A 423 6.04 8.06 30.68
N ARG A 424 7.35 8.32 30.86
CA ARG A 424 8.10 7.96 32.07
C ARG A 424 7.56 8.70 33.29
N SER A 425 7.25 10.00 33.16
CA SER A 425 6.68 10.80 34.26
C SER A 425 5.33 10.26 34.71
N LEU A 426 4.39 10.00 33.79
CA LEU A 426 3.08 9.41 34.11
C LEU A 426 3.23 8.03 34.76
N SER A 427 4.15 7.21 34.25
CA SER A 427 4.42 5.90 34.84
C SER A 427 4.96 6.00 36.27
N ALA A 428 5.83 6.97 36.54
CA ALA A 428 6.42 7.19 37.86
C ALA A 428 5.42 7.76 38.88
N THR A 429 4.40 8.52 38.45
CA THR A 429 3.36 9.07 39.34
C THR A 429 2.19 8.13 39.62
N GLY A 430 2.22 6.91 39.06
CA GLY A 430 1.14 5.92 39.19
C GLY A 430 0.06 6.03 38.11
N ASP A 431 0.24 6.90 37.11
CA ASP A 431 -0.70 7.20 36.03
C ASP A 431 -0.39 6.38 34.75
N LYS A 432 0.24 5.21 34.89
CA LYS A 432 0.54 4.31 33.76
C LYS A 432 -0.68 3.98 32.88
N PRO A 433 -1.91 3.78 33.41
CA PRO A 433 -3.09 3.57 32.56
C PRO A 433 -3.38 4.74 31.62
N ILE A 434 -3.05 5.97 32.02
CA ILE A 434 -3.18 7.18 31.18
C ILE A 434 -2.07 7.18 30.12
N ALA A 435 -0.84 6.85 30.51
CA ALA A 435 0.30 6.74 29.59
C ALA A 435 0.08 5.69 28.49
N ASP A 436 -0.51 4.54 28.84
CA ASP A 436 -0.84 3.44 27.93
C ASP A 436 -2.07 3.71 27.03
N GLY A 437 -2.70 4.89 27.17
CA GLY A 437 -3.80 5.38 26.32
C GLY A 437 -3.30 6.08 25.06
N SER A 438 -3.77 7.30 24.83
CA SER A 438 -3.47 8.08 23.62
C SER A 438 -2.01 8.47 23.46
N LEU A 439 -1.25 8.60 24.55
CA LEU A 439 0.19 8.87 24.48
C LEU A 439 0.94 7.68 23.85
N LEU A 440 0.66 6.46 24.29
CA LEU A 440 1.25 5.25 23.72
C LEU A 440 0.88 5.07 22.23
N ASP A 441 -0.36 5.40 21.86
CA ASP A 441 -0.77 5.37 20.44
C ASP A 441 0.05 6.33 19.60
N PHE A 442 0.22 7.55 20.09
CA PHE A 442 0.98 8.57 19.40
C PHE A 442 2.45 8.17 19.24
N MET A 443 3.06 7.61 20.29
CA MET A 443 4.44 7.10 20.22
C MET A 443 4.59 5.95 19.21
N ARG A 444 3.59 5.06 19.12
CA ARG A 444 3.54 3.98 18.11
C ARG A 444 3.37 4.53 16.69
N GLN A 445 2.52 5.52 16.50
CA GLN A 445 2.34 6.22 15.22
C GLN A 445 3.65 6.88 14.78
N VAL A 446 4.34 7.59 15.68
CA VAL A 446 5.65 8.22 15.39
C VAL A 446 6.69 7.15 15.00
N SER A 447 6.73 6.02 15.72
CA SER A 447 7.70 4.95 15.45
C SER A 447 7.46 4.21 14.12
N CYS A 448 6.20 4.04 13.72
CA CYS A 448 5.87 3.32 12.49
C CYS A 448 5.86 4.21 11.24
N PHE A 449 5.37 5.45 11.37
CA PHE A 449 5.23 6.39 10.24
C PHE A 449 6.45 7.33 10.07
N GLY A 450 7.22 7.58 11.13
CA GLY A 450 8.37 8.49 11.10
C GLY A 450 8.01 9.91 10.66
N LEU A 451 8.97 10.67 10.16
CA LEU A 451 8.72 12.05 9.71
C LEU A 451 8.09 12.16 8.32
N SER A 452 7.93 11.06 7.60
CA SER A 452 7.57 11.05 6.18
C SER A 452 6.29 10.27 5.87
N LEU A 453 5.62 9.65 6.86
CA LEU A 453 4.54 8.65 6.72
C LEU A 453 4.94 7.37 6.01
N VAL A 454 5.51 7.51 4.81
CA VAL A 454 5.98 6.45 3.94
C VAL A 454 7.42 6.71 3.54
N LYS A 455 8.17 5.64 3.33
CA LYS A 455 9.48 5.69 2.67
C LYS A 455 9.31 5.56 1.16
N LEU A 456 9.94 6.45 0.40
CA LEU A 456 9.86 6.40 -1.07
C LEU A 456 10.94 5.47 -1.63
N ASP A 457 10.52 4.43 -2.37
CA ASP A 457 11.45 3.65 -3.19
C ASP A 457 11.72 4.37 -4.50
N ILE A 458 12.98 4.31 -4.95
CA ILE A 458 13.38 4.78 -6.27
C ILE A 458 13.56 3.56 -7.15
N ARG A 459 12.91 3.51 -8.32
CA ARG A 459 13.03 2.38 -9.25
C ARG A 459 13.42 2.85 -10.65
N GLN A 460 14.47 2.27 -11.22
CA GLN A 460 14.96 2.57 -12.58
C GLN A 460 15.47 1.28 -13.23
N GLU A 461 15.40 1.17 -14.55
CA GLU A 461 15.91 0.01 -15.29
C GLU A 461 17.44 -0.01 -15.40
N SER A 462 18.02 -1.21 -15.43
CA SER A 462 19.47 -1.48 -15.49
C SER A 462 20.18 -0.84 -16.69
N GLU A 463 19.54 -0.82 -17.86
CA GLU A 463 20.11 -0.26 -19.09
C GLU A 463 20.39 1.24 -18.98
N ARG A 464 19.53 1.98 -18.27
CA ARG A 464 19.73 3.41 -18.02
C ARG A 464 20.97 3.68 -17.17
N HIS A 465 21.33 2.78 -16.26
CA HIS A 465 22.60 2.88 -15.52
C HIS A 465 23.79 2.55 -16.43
N THR A 466 23.64 1.55 -17.30
CA THR A 466 24.65 1.19 -18.31
C THR A 466 24.94 2.36 -19.24
N ASP A 467 23.93 3.13 -19.67
CA ASP A 467 24.12 4.33 -20.48
C ASP A 467 24.92 5.42 -19.78
N VAL A 468 24.68 5.64 -18.48
CA VAL A 468 25.48 6.59 -17.69
C VAL A 468 26.93 6.11 -17.60
N MET A 469 27.16 4.82 -17.35
CA MET A 469 28.52 4.26 -17.29
C MET A 469 29.23 4.33 -18.64
N ASP A 470 28.53 4.10 -19.74
CA ASP A 470 29.07 4.18 -21.09
C ASP A 470 29.45 5.63 -21.47
N ALA A 471 28.59 6.60 -21.13
CA ALA A 471 28.88 8.02 -21.30
C ALA A 471 30.13 8.45 -20.51
N ILE A 472 30.27 8.00 -19.26
CA ILE A 472 31.43 8.27 -18.40
C ILE A 472 32.69 7.66 -19.00
N THR A 473 32.68 6.36 -19.31
CA THR A 473 33.87 5.64 -19.80
C THR A 473 34.33 6.16 -21.16
N THR A 474 33.40 6.51 -22.04
CA THR A 474 33.69 7.10 -23.35
C THR A 474 34.30 8.49 -23.20
N HIS A 475 33.75 9.34 -22.32
CA HIS A 475 34.28 10.68 -22.06
C HIS A 475 35.70 10.65 -21.47
N LEU A 476 35.98 9.68 -20.60
CA LEU A 476 37.31 9.48 -20.00
C LEU A 476 38.32 8.83 -20.96
N GLY A 477 37.90 8.41 -22.16
CA GLY A 477 38.74 7.72 -23.13
C GLY A 477 39.13 6.30 -22.72
N LEU A 478 38.34 5.64 -21.85
CA LEU A 478 38.58 4.27 -21.36
C LEU A 478 37.97 3.20 -22.28
N GLY A 479 37.14 3.61 -23.23
CA GLY A 479 36.35 2.72 -24.10
C GLY A 479 34.86 2.83 -23.78
N SER A 480 34.09 1.88 -24.28
CA SER A 480 32.64 1.83 -24.10
C SER A 480 32.28 0.70 -23.13
N TYR A 481 31.80 1.07 -21.95
CA TYR A 481 31.31 0.15 -20.90
C TYR A 481 30.27 -0.83 -21.43
N ARG A 482 29.39 -0.38 -22.34
CA ARG A 482 28.36 -1.22 -22.98
C ARG A 482 28.96 -2.41 -23.72
N ASN A 483 30.12 -2.24 -24.35
CA ASN A 483 30.79 -3.28 -25.13
C ASN A 483 31.70 -4.22 -24.29
N TRP A 484 31.86 -3.96 -23.00
CA TRP A 484 32.67 -4.79 -22.12
C TRP A 484 31.93 -6.07 -21.70
N SER A 485 32.68 -7.15 -21.49
CA SER A 485 32.14 -8.37 -20.87
C SER A 485 31.75 -8.11 -19.42
N GLU A 486 30.90 -8.97 -18.85
CA GLU A 486 30.48 -8.86 -17.44
C GLU A 486 31.68 -8.88 -16.48
N GLU A 487 32.71 -9.68 -16.76
CA GLU A 487 33.93 -9.73 -15.95
C GLU A 487 34.71 -8.41 -16.03
N GLN A 488 34.82 -7.81 -17.22
CA GLN A 488 35.49 -6.53 -17.43
C GLN A 488 34.73 -5.39 -16.72
N ARG A 489 33.40 -5.40 -16.79
CA ARG A 489 32.53 -4.47 -16.06
C ARG A 489 32.76 -4.58 -14.56
N GLN A 490 32.70 -5.80 -13.99
CA GLN A 490 32.96 -6.03 -12.57
C GLN A 490 34.36 -5.58 -12.16
N GLU A 491 35.40 -5.93 -12.92
CA GLU A 491 36.79 -5.55 -12.59
C GLU A 491 36.95 -4.04 -12.53
N TRP A 492 36.43 -3.33 -13.52
CA TRP A 492 36.47 -1.87 -13.56
C TRP A 492 35.67 -1.24 -12.42
N LEU A 493 34.41 -1.66 -12.21
CA LEU A 493 33.57 -1.15 -11.13
C LEU A 493 34.22 -1.35 -9.76
N LEU A 494 34.79 -2.53 -9.51
CA LEU A 494 35.47 -2.82 -8.24
C LEU A 494 36.77 -2.03 -8.07
N SER A 495 37.49 -1.74 -9.16
CA SER A 495 38.64 -0.84 -9.13
C SER A 495 38.21 0.56 -8.70
N GLU A 496 37.18 1.11 -9.33
CA GLU A 496 36.68 2.45 -9.01
C GLU A 496 36.05 2.51 -7.60
N LEU A 497 35.27 1.50 -7.21
CA LEU A 497 34.63 1.40 -5.88
C LEU A 497 35.64 1.33 -4.73
N ARG A 498 36.82 0.72 -4.96
CA ARG A 498 37.94 0.71 -4.01
C ARG A 498 38.78 1.99 -4.09
N GLY A 499 38.79 2.63 -5.25
CA GLY A 499 39.42 3.93 -5.49
C GLY A 499 38.77 5.04 -4.67
N LYS A 500 39.53 6.12 -4.46
CA LYS A 500 39.06 7.37 -3.80
C LYS A 500 39.00 8.57 -4.74
N ARG A 501 39.36 8.34 -6.01
CA ARG A 501 39.38 9.39 -7.03
C ARG A 501 37.94 9.62 -7.51
N PRO A 502 37.46 10.87 -7.59
CA PRO A 502 36.20 11.17 -8.25
C PRO A 502 36.22 10.77 -9.73
N LEU A 503 35.14 10.15 -10.19
CA LEU A 503 35.08 9.52 -11.50
C LEU A 503 34.82 10.52 -12.64
N PHE A 504 33.86 11.43 -12.46
CA PHE A 504 33.49 12.41 -13.48
C PHE A 504 33.34 13.83 -12.93
N GLY A 505 33.53 14.82 -13.80
CA GLY A 505 33.39 16.24 -13.52
C GLY A 505 32.09 16.84 -14.06
N VAL A 506 31.95 18.16 -13.91
CA VAL A 506 30.80 18.92 -14.45
C VAL A 506 30.76 18.95 -15.98
N ASP A 507 31.88 18.62 -16.63
CA ASP A 507 32.11 18.65 -18.07
C ASP A 507 31.61 17.40 -18.82
N LEU A 508 31.12 16.38 -18.11
CA LEU A 508 30.53 15.18 -18.71
C LEU A 508 29.37 15.56 -19.65
N PRO A 509 29.44 15.23 -20.96
CA PRO A 509 28.32 15.40 -21.88
C PRO A 509 27.16 14.47 -21.47
N LYS A 510 25.95 15.03 -21.32
CA LYS A 510 24.77 14.30 -20.84
C LYS A 510 23.65 14.42 -21.86
N THR A 511 23.15 13.28 -22.34
CA THR A 511 21.80 13.20 -22.93
C THR A 511 20.75 13.51 -21.87
N ASP A 512 19.50 13.76 -22.29
CA ASP A 512 18.43 14.05 -21.32
C ASP A 512 18.17 12.85 -20.39
N GLU A 513 18.30 11.62 -20.92
CA GLU A 513 18.19 10.38 -20.14
C GLU A 513 19.34 10.19 -19.14
N VAL A 514 20.59 10.46 -19.53
CA VAL A 514 21.73 10.39 -18.60
C VAL A 514 21.61 11.48 -17.54
N ARG A 515 21.13 12.67 -17.91
CA ARG A 515 20.89 13.77 -16.97
C ARG A 515 19.83 13.37 -15.94
N ASP A 516 18.70 12.81 -16.37
CA ASP A 516 17.63 12.35 -15.47
C ASP A 516 18.13 11.37 -14.40
N VAL A 517 18.95 10.37 -14.78
CA VAL A 517 19.53 9.41 -13.83
C VAL A 517 20.44 10.11 -12.81
N LEU A 518 21.37 10.97 -13.28
CA LEU A 518 22.30 11.67 -12.40
C LEU A 518 21.58 12.64 -11.46
N ASP A 519 20.61 13.41 -11.98
CA ASP A 519 19.83 14.37 -11.20
C ASP A 519 18.93 13.69 -10.18
N THR A 520 18.48 12.46 -10.46
CA THR A 520 17.81 11.61 -9.45
C THR A 520 18.72 11.33 -8.27
N PHE A 521 19.96 10.93 -8.50
CA PHE A 521 20.92 10.72 -7.41
C PHE A 521 21.27 12.01 -6.67
N HIS A 522 21.31 13.16 -7.35
CA HIS A 522 21.47 14.45 -6.67
C HIS A 522 20.29 14.76 -5.73
N VAL A 523 19.05 14.52 -6.17
CA VAL A 523 17.87 14.68 -5.29
C VAL A 523 17.94 13.75 -4.08
N ILE A 524 18.39 12.51 -4.28
CA ILE A 524 18.61 11.56 -3.19
C ILE A 524 19.68 12.06 -2.21
N ALA A 525 20.77 12.65 -2.70
CA ALA A 525 21.86 13.18 -1.88
C ALA A 525 21.46 14.42 -1.07
N GLU A 526 20.52 15.22 -1.58
CA GLU A 526 20.07 16.47 -0.95
C GLU A 526 18.99 16.27 0.11
N LEU A 527 18.16 15.25 -0.02
CA LEU A 527 17.02 15.03 0.87
C LEU A 527 17.39 14.16 2.09
N PRO A 528 16.65 14.30 3.21
CA PRO A 528 16.89 13.51 4.40
C PRO A 528 16.78 11.99 4.12
N PRO A 529 17.71 11.17 4.63
CA PRO A 529 17.80 9.74 4.29
C PRO A 529 16.60 8.92 4.76
N ASP A 530 15.88 9.38 5.77
CA ASP A 530 14.66 8.73 6.27
C ASP A 530 13.46 8.88 5.31
N SER A 531 13.54 9.75 4.31
CA SER A 531 12.55 9.92 3.24
C SER A 531 12.55 8.76 2.25
N PHE A 532 13.65 8.01 2.16
CA PHE A 532 13.82 6.97 1.16
C PHE A 532 13.80 5.55 1.74
N GLY A 533 13.42 4.62 0.87
CA GLY A 533 13.47 3.18 1.07
C GLY A 533 14.61 2.55 0.30
N ALA A 534 14.27 1.77 -0.72
CA ALA A 534 15.21 1.05 -1.58
C ALA A 534 15.50 1.80 -2.89
N TYR A 535 16.66 1.53 -3.49
CA TYR A 535 16.89 1.77 -4.91
C TYR A 535 16.72 0.44 -5.65
N ILE A 536 15.64 0.29 -6.40
CA ILE A 536 15.27 -0.92 -7.12
C ILE A 536 15.77 -0.83 -8.56
N ILE A 537 16.39 -1.91 -9.03
CA ILE A 537 16.88 -2.03 -10.40
C ILE A 537 15.95 -2.98 -11.16
N SER A 538 15.09 -2.44 -12.02
CA SER A 538 14.27 -3.24 -12.95
C SER A 538 15.17 -3.91 -14.00
N MET A 539 14.74 -5.05 -14.54
CA MET A 539 15.51 -5.85 -15.51
C MET A 539 16.95 -6.13 -15.04
N ALA A 540 17.14 -6.45 -13.76
CA ALA A 540 18.45 -6.80 -13.24
C ALA A 540 18.86 -8.21 -13.69
N MET A 541 20.05 -8.35 -14.27
CA MET A 541 20.53 -9.61 -14.85
C MET A 541 21.87 -10.05 -14.25
N THR A 542 22.72 -9.11 -13.84
CA THR A 542 24.13 -9.37 -13.54
C THR A 542 24.60 -8.65 -12.26
N PRO A 543 25.72 -9.10 -11.65
CA PRO A 543 26.34 -8.37 -10.55
C PRO A 543 26.73 -6.92 -10.89
N SER A 544 27.13 -6.65 -12.14
CA SER A 544 27.53 -5.30 -12.55
C SER A 544 26.38 -4.30 -12.51
N ASP A 545 25.12 -4.73 -12.67
CA ASP A 545 23.94 -3.85 -12.54
C ASP A 545 23.86 -3.25 -11.13
N VAL A 546 24.00 -4.10 -10.11
CA VAL A 546 24.00 -3.69 -8.69
C VAL A 546 25.20 -2.81 -8.36
N LEU A 547 26.40 -3.23 -8.78
CA LEU A 547 27.63 -2.48 -8.52
C LEU A 547 27.66 -1.12 -9.23
N SER A 548 26.98 -0.99 -10.38
CA SER A 548 26.87 0.26 -11.11
C SER A 548 26.10 1.31 -10.31
N VAL A 549 24.96 0.92 -9.73
CA VAL A 549 24.17 1.82 -8.87
C VAL A 549 24.93 2.18 -7.59
N GLU A 550 25.62 1.24 -6.95
CA GLU A 550 26.48 1.55 -5.79
C GLU A 550 27.56 2.59 -6.12
N LEU A 551 28.18 2.48 -7.30
CA LEU A 551 29.16 3.46 -7.77
C LEU A 551 28.52 4.82 -8.04
N LEU A 552 27.38 4.86 -8.74
CA LEU A 552 26.68 6.11 -9.05
C LEU A 552 26.20 6.84 -7.80
N GLN A 553 25.67 6.13 -6.80
CA GLN A 553 25.30 6.73 -5.51
C GLN A 553 26.51 7.40 -4.84
N ARG A 554 27.68 6.76 -4.87
CA ARG A 554 28.91 7.31 -4.30
C ARG A 554 29.38 8.55 -5.08
N GLU A 555 29.42 8.47 -6.40
CA GLU A 555 29.92 9.57 -7.25
C GLU A 555 29.00 10.79 -7.22
N CYS A 556 27.69 10.59 -7.09
CA CYS A 556 26.71 11.65 -6.87
C CYS A 556 26.63 12.11 -5.39
N ARG A 557 27.55 11.65 -4.53
CA ARG A 557 27.74 12.10 -3.14
C ARG A 557 26.55 11.83 -2.22
N VAL A 558 25.83 10.74 -2.44
CA VAL A 558 24.79 10.29 -1.51
C VAL A 558 25.47 9.86 -0.19
N ALA A 559 25.37 10.69 0.85
CA ALA A 559 26.05 10.47 2.13
C ALA A 559 25.61 9.17 2.83
N HIS A 560 24.33 8.82 2.70
CA HIS A 560 23.74 7.59 3.19
C HIS A 560 23.11 6.84 2.01
N PRO A 561 23.91 6.04 1.27
CA PRO A 561 23.40 5.42 0.07
C PRO A 561 22.28 4.42 0.39
N LEU A 562 21.25 4.44 -0.44
CA LEU A 562 20.09 3.57 -0.37
C LEU A 562 20.55 2.13 -0.57
N ARG A 563 19.82 1.19 0.02
CA ARG A 563 20.02 -0.23 -0.24
C ARG A 563 19.63 -0.53 -1.69
N VAL A 564 20.51 -1.21 -2.42
CA VAL A 564 20.28 -1.57 -3.82
C VAL A 564 19.59 -2.93 -3.89
N VAL A 565 18.48 -2.98 -4.64
CA VAL A 565 17.58 -4.13 -4.71
C VAL A 565 17.44 -4.56 -6.17
N PRO A 566 18.08 -5.67 -6.59
CA PRO A 566 17.85 -6.21 -7.92
C PRO A 566 16.43 -6.79 -8.01
N LEU A 567 15.70 -6.43 -9.07
CA LEU A 567 14.43 -7.02 -9.45
C LEU A 567 14.67 -8.00 -10.61
N PHE A 568 14.48 -9.30 -10.34
CA PHE A 568 14.61 -10.37 -11.34
C PHE A 568 13.24 -10.66 -11.96
N GLU A 569 13.11 -10.46 -13.28
CA GLU A 569 11.80 -10.44 -13.96
C GLU A 569 11.65 -11.55 -15.00
N LYS A 570 12.67 -11.85 -15.82
CA LYS A 570 12.55 -12.94 -16.80
C LYS A 570 12.87 -14.29 -16.15
N LEU A 571 12.43 -15.38 -16.79
CA LEU A 571 12.67 -16.74 -16.30
C LEU A 571 14.17 -17.04 -16.16
N ALA A 572 14.96 -16.63 -17.15
CA ALA A 572 16.41 -16.81 -17.15
C ALA A 572 17.10 -16.01 -16.03
N ASP A 573 16.60 -14.80 -15.73
CA ASP A 573 17.15 -13.95 -14.67
C ASP A 573 16.88 -14.58 -13.29
N LEU A 574 15.69 -15.13 -13.08
CA LEU A 574 15.35 -15.88 -11.86
C LEU A 574 16.23 -17.12 -11.69
N GLU A 575 16.50 -17.86 -12.76
CA GLU A 575 17.42 -19.01 -12.74
C GLU A 575 18.86 -18.60 -12.40
N ALA A 576 19.31 -17.45 -12.90
CA ALA A 576 20.66 -16.91 -12.67
C ALA A 576 20.80 -16.20 -11.31
N ALA A 577 19.71 -15.72 -10.70
CA ALA A 577 19.72 -14.91 -9.48
C ALA A 577 20.57 -15.47 -8.33
N PRO A 578 20.55 -16.78 -7.99
CA PRO A 578 21.41 -17.34 -6.95
C PRO A 578 22.91 -17.21 -7.25
N ALA A 579 23.31 -17.37 -8.52
CA ALA A 579 24.69 -17.20 -8.94
C ALA A 579 25.12 -15.72 -8.88
N VAL A 580 24.23 -14.81 -9.30
CA VAL A 580 24.44 -13.36 -9.21
C VAL A 580 24.68 -12.93 -7.76
N LEU A 581 23.81 -13.32 -6.82
CA LEU A 581 24.00 -12.97 -5.41
C LEU A 581 25.21 -13.65 -4.79
N SER A 582 25.48 -14.92 -5.11
CA SER A 582 26.69 -15.60 -4.62
C SER A 582 27.95 -14.86 -5.06
N ARG A 583 27.98 -14.36 -6.30
CA ARG A 583 29.08 -13.52 -6.79
C ARG A 583 29.16 -12.20 -6.05
N LEU A 584 28.07 -11.46 -5.89
CA LEU A 584 28.03 -10.20 -5.12
C LEU A 584 28.50 -10.41 -3.68
N PHE A 585 27.98 -11.43 -3.00
CA PHE A 585 28.36 -11.75 -1.63
C PHE A 585 29.80 -12.24 -1.51
N SER A 586 30.42 -12.79 -2.57
CA SER A 586 31.84 -13.13 -2.58
C SER A 586 32.78 -11.91 -2.63
N VAL A 587 32.26 -10.73 -3.03
CA VAL A 587 33.04 -9.49 -3.09
C VAL A 587 33.07 -8.81 -1.72
N ASP A 588 34.26 -8.72 -1.12
CA ASP A 588 34.43 -8.13 0.23
C ASP A 588 33.94 -6.68 0.33
N TRP A 589 34.15 -5.87 -0.72
CA TRP A 589 33.65 -4.48 -0.74
C TRP A 589 32.12 -4.43 -0.58
N TYR A 590 31.41 -5.25 -1.36
CA TYR A 590 29.96 -5.30 -1.34
C TYR A 590 29.43 -5.88 -0.03
N ARG A 591 30.05 -6.96 0.48
CA ARG A 591 29.67 -7.57 1.76
C ARG A 591 29.79 -6.58 2.93
N ASN A 592 30.84 -5.76 2.94
CA ASN A 592 31.01 -4.70 3.94
C ASN A 592 29.99 -3.57 3.76
N ARG A 593 29.64 -3.24 2.51
CA ARG A 593 28.68 -2.17 2.17
C ARG A 593 27.26 -2.49 2.66
N ILE A 594 26.83 -3.73 2.52
CA ILE A 594 25.46 -4.17 2.85
C ILE A 594 25.25 -4.53 4.33
N ASP A 595 26.32 -4.58 5.12
CA ASP A 595 26.29 -4.85 6.57
C ASP A 595 25.41 -6.06 6.95
N GLY A 596 25.60 -7.16 6.21
CA GLY A 596 24.89 -8.42 6.46
C GLY A 596 23.40 -8.43 6.11
N LYS A 597 22.87 -7.44 5.36
CA LYS A 597 21.46 -7.41 4.92
C LYS A 597 21.36 -7.20 3.41
N GLN A 598 20.62 -8.07 2.72
CA GLN A 598 20.29 -7.90 1.30
C GLN A 598 18.77 -7.95 1.14
N GLU A 599 18.24 -7.13 0.25
CA GLU A 599 16.85 -7.26 -0.22
C GLU A 599 16.85 -7.59 -1.71
N VAL A 600 15.97 -8.49 -2.14
CA VAL A 600 15.79 -8.88 -3.54
C VAL A 600 14.32 -8.77 -3.88
N MET A 601 14.01 -8.17 -5.02
CA MET A 601 12.64 -8.08 -5.49
C MET A 601 12.35 -9.17 -6.52
N ILE A 602 11.13 -9.71 -6.47
CA ILE A 602 10.63 -10.68 -7.44
C ILE A 602 9.34 -10.20 -8.11
N GLY A 603 9.29 -10.26 -9.44
CA GLY A 603 8.15 -9.78 -10.25
C GLY A 603 7.26 -10.91 -10.75
N TYR A 604 6.07 -11.08 -10.18
CA TYR A 604 5.17 -12.18 -10.58
C TYR A 604 4.49 -11.96 -11.95
N SER A 605 4.02 -10.73 -12.19
CA SER A 605 3.38 -10.38 -13.46
C SER A 605 4.38 -10.40 -14.62
N ASP A 606 5.57 -9.85 -14.38
CA ASP A 606 6.60 -9.68 -15.41
C ASP A 606 7.20 -11.05 -15.82
N SER A 607 7.48 -11.94 -14.86
CA SER A 607 7.83 -13.35 -15.17
C SER A 607 6.69 -14.12 -15.84
N GLY A 608 5.45 -13.85 -15.45
CA GLY A 608 4.27 -14.47 -16.07
C GLY A 608 4.10 -14.06 -17.53
N LYS A 609 4.47 -12.83 -17.89
CA LYS A 609 4.48 -12.30 -19.26
C LYS A 609 5.59 -12.92 -20.12
N ASP A 610 6.71 -13.34 -19.55
CA ASP A 610 7.81 -13.99 -20.27
C ASP A 610 7.54 -15.49 -20.57
N ALA A 611 7.07 -16.23 -19.56
CA ALA A 611 7.08 -17.70 -19.60
C ALA A 611 5.74 -18.38 -19.27
N GLY A 612 4.68 -17.60 -19.06
CA GLY A 612 3.39 -18.09 -18.58
C GLY A 612 3.34 -18.23 -17.05
N ARG A 613 2.14 -18.11 -16.47
CA ARG A 613 1.96 -17.98 -15.02
C ARG A 613 2.43 -19.19 -14.21
N LEU A 614 2.21 -20.42 -14.72
CA LEU A 614 2.57 -21.64 -14.00
C LEU A 614 4.09 -21.76 -13.83
N SER A 615 4.83 -21.64 -14.93
CA SER A 615 6.29 -21.69 -14.94
C SER A 615 6.92 -20.58 -14.13
N ALA A 616 6.41 -19.35 -14.26
CA ALA A 616 6.83 -18.23 -13.44
C ALA A 616 6.67 -18.51 -11.94
N ALA A 617 5.49 -18.98 -11.51
CA ALA A 617 5.24 -19.29 -10.10
C ALA A 617 6.16 -20.40 -9.57
N TRP A 618 6.41 -21.45 -10.38
CA TRP A 618 7.30 -22.54 -9.98
C TRP A 618 8.76 -22.10 -9.92
N GLN A 619 9.22 -21.33 -10.90
CA GLN A 619 10.59 -20.82 -10.91
C GLN A 619 10.82 -19.82 -9.78
N LEU A 620 9.84 -18.97 -9.45
CA LEU A 620 9.89 -18.08 -8.29
C LEU A 620 10.01 -18.85 -6.98
N TYR A 621 9.31 -19.98 -6.83
CA TYR A 621 9.43 -20.85 -5.66
C TYR A 621 10.85 -21.42 -5.54
N LYS A 622 11.37 -22.03 -6.62
CA LYS A 622 12.73 -22.61 -6.66
C LYS A 622 13.80 -21.55 -6.40
N SER A 623 13.68 -20.39 -7.03
CA SER A 623 14.66 -19.31 -6.92
C SER A 623 14.76 -18.81 -5.47
N GLN A 624 13.62 -18.57 -4.81
CA GLN A 624 13.61 -18.19 -3.39
C GLN A 624 14.29 -19.22 -2.47
N GLU A 625 14.08 -20.52 -2.70
CA GLU A 625 14.77 -21.57 -1.92
C GLU A 625 16.30 -21.50 -2.10
N GLU A 626 16.79 -21.30 -3.32
CA GLU A 626 18.22 -21.20 -3.59
C GLU A 626 18.83 -19.89 -3.08
N LEU A 627 18.12 -18.77 -3.23
CA LEU A 627 18.55 -17.46 -2.72
C LEU A 627 18.76 -17.50 -1.20
N ILE A 628 17.85 -18.15 -0.46
CA ILE A 628 18.00 -18.31 1.00
C ILE A 628 19.18 -19.22 1.35
N LYS A 629 19.44 -20.29 0.60
CA LYS A 629 20.64 -21.13 0.82
C LYS A 629 21.92 -20.33 0.63
N VAL A 630 22.00 -19.53 -0.44
CA VAL A 630 23.14 -18.65 -0.71
C VAL A 630 23.30 -17.62 0.41
N ALA A 631 22.22 -16.95 0.82
CA ALA A 631 22.27 -15.97 1.90
C ALA A 631 22.77 -16.57 3.23
N LYS A 632 22.29 -17.76 3.59
CA LYS A 632 22.75 -18.50 4.78
C LYS A 632 24.22 -18.89 4.70
N GLN A 633 24.72 -19.28 3.53
CA GLN A 633 26.13 -19.62 3.33
C GLN A 633 27.06 -18.44 3.62
N TYR A 634 26.65 -17.22 3.31
CA TYR A 634 27.43 -16.00 3.53
C TYR A 634 27.07 -15.24 4.82
N GLY A 635 26.13 -15.75 5.63
CA GLY A 635 25.67 -15.09 6.86
C GLY A 635 24.90 -13.78 6.61
N VAL A 636 24.23 -13.66 5.47
CA VAL A 636 23.43 -12.48 5.08
C VAL A 636 21.96 -12.72 5.42
N LYS A 637 21.31 -11.75 6.08
CA LYS A 637 19.85 -11.71 6.23
C LYS A 637 19.24 -11.26 4.90
N LEU A 638 18.57 -12.18 4.21
CA LEU A 638 17.89 -11.89 2.96
C LEU A 638 16.41 -11.55 3.24
N ASN A 639 15.96 -10.44 2.67
CA ASN A 639 14.57 -10.04 2.64
C ASN A 639 14.04 -10.16 1.20
N ILE A 640 12.89 -10.83 1.02
CA ILE A 640 12.23 -10.90 -0.29
C ILE A 640 11.17 -9.80 -0.37
N PHE A 641 11.28 -8.97 -1.40
CA PHE A 641 10.26 -7.99 -1.76
C PHE A 641 9.35 -8.56 -2.85
N HIS A 642 8.10 -8.83 -2.47
CA HIS A 642 7.07 -9.37 -3.35
C HIS A 642 6.42 -8.27 -4.20
N GLY A 643 6.70 -8.27 -5.51
CA GLY A 643 6.09 -7.34 -6.47
C GLY A 643 4.63 -7.63 -6.80
N ARG A 644 4.07 -6.85 -7.72
CA ARG A 644 2.67 -6.94 -8.19
C ARG A 644 2.32 -8.29 -8.81
N GLY A 645 1.03 -8.63 -8.77
CA GLY A 645 0.46 -9.83 -9.42
C GLY A 645 0.73 -11.15 -8.70
N GLY A 646 1.46 -11.13 -7.59
CA GLY A 646 1.61 -12.30 -6.71
C GLY A 646 0.31 -12.66 -6.00
N THR A 647 0.18 -13.89 -5.52
CA THR A 647 -0.95 -14.29 -4.65
C THR A 647 -0.97 -13.47 -3.36
N VAL A 648 0.20 -13.04 -2.88
CA VAL A 648 0.40 -12.20 -1.69
C VAL A 648 -0.16 -10.78 -1.85
N GLY A 649 -0.27 -10.27 -3.09
CA GLY A 649 -0.74 -8.91 -3.40
C GLY A 649 -2.25 -8.79 -3.64
N ARG A 650 -3.00 -9.90 -3.56
CA ARG A 650 -4.44 -9.95 -3.93
C ARG A 650 -5.39 -9.35 -2.90
N GLY A 651 -4.91 -8.97 -1.73
CA GLY A 651 -5.75 -8.44 -0.65
C GLY A 651 -6.68 -9.49 -0.06
N GLY A 652 -7.54 -9.05 0.87
CA GLY A 652 -8.55 -9.90 1.52
C GLY A 652 -7.97 -11.13 2.25
N GLY A 653 -8.82 -12.13 2.46
CA GLY A 653 -8.48 -13.39 3.14
C GLY A 653 -7.37 -14.22 2.47
N PRO A 654 -7.38 -14.43 1.13
CA PRO A 654 -6.42 -15.32 0.46
C PRO A 654 -4.95 -14.93 0.67
N THR A 655 -4.69 -13.66 0.97
CA THR A 655 -3.35 -13.16 1.29
C THR A 655 -2.73 -13.88 2.50
N HIS A 656 -3.52 -14.28 3.50
CA HIS A 656 -3.02 -14.98 4.69
C HIS A 656 -2.40 -16.33 4.30
N LEU A 657 -3.13 -17.19 3.59
CA LEU A 657 -2.59 -18.45 3.06
C LEU A 657 -1.43 -18.24 2.06
N ALA A 658 -1.49 -17.17 1.25
CA ALA A 658 -0.42 -16.87 0.31
C ALA A 658 0.93 -16.58 1.00
N ILE A 659 0.91 -15.98 2.20
CA ILE A 659 2.09 -15.76 3.02
C ILE A 659 2.56 -17.08 3.66
N LEU A 660 1.63 -17.85 4.23
CA LEU A 660 1.95 -19.15 4.84
C LEU A 660 2.50 -20.18 3.84
N SER A 661 2.18 -20.03 2.55
CA SER A 661 2.66 -20.92 1.48
C SER A 661 4.03 -20.53 0.89
N GLN A 662 4.65 -19.42 1.33
CA GLN A 662 6.01 -19.08 0.88
C GLN A 662 7.01 -20.19 1.27
N PRO A 663 8.10 -20.39 0.50
CA PRO A 663 9.08 -21.41 0.85
C PRO A 663 9.60 -21.23 2.30
N PRO A 664 9.97 -22.33 2.99
CA PRO A 664 10.52 -22.22 4.34
C PRO A 664 11.69 -21.23 4.39
N ASP A 665 11.80 -20.49 5.49
CA ASP A 665 12.93 -19.58 5.75
C ASP A 665 13.03 -18.36 4.82
N THR A 666 12.02 -18.03 4.01
CA THR A 666 12.08 -16.84 3.13
C THR A 666 11.62 -15.53 3.78
N ILE A 667 10.79 -15.61 4.82
CA ILE A 667 10.24 -14.42 5.50
C ILE A 667 11.11 -14.03 6.70
N HIS A 668 11.45 -14.96 7.59
CA HIS A 668 12.32 -14.73 8.77
C HIS A 668 12.03 -13.40 9.52
N GLY A 669 10.75 -13.13 9.77
CA GLY A 669 10.27 -11.93 10.45
C GLY A 669 10.27 -10.65 9.61
N SER A 670 10.65 -10.67 8.33
CA SER A 670 10.62 -9.50 7.46
C SER A 670 9.80 -9.80 6.21
N LEU A 671 8.59 -9.25 6.13
CA LEU A 671 7.76 -9.33 4.94
C LEU A 671 7.71 -7.96 4.27
N ARG A 672 8.02 -7.88 2.98
CA ARG A 672 7.84 -6.67 2.17
C ARG A 672 6.98 -6.99 0.95
N VAL A 673 5.87 -6.29 0.79
CA VAL A 673 4.88 -6.62 -0.24
C VAL A 673 4.29 -5.37 -0.89
N THR A 674 4.11 -5.42 -2.21
CA THR A 674 3.38 -4.42 -2.96
C THR A 674 1.88 -4.52 -2.69
N VAL A 675 1.28 -3.44 -2.19
CA VAL A 675 -0.17 -3.24 -2.19
C VAL A 675 -0.55 -2.56 -3.50
N GLN A 676 -1.19 -3.31 -4.38
CA GLN A 676 -1.61 -2.81 -5.69
C GLN A 676 -2.67 -1.71 -5.55
N GLY A 677 -2.62 -0.70 -6.42
CA GLY A 677 -3.50 0.45 -6.33
C GLY A 677 -4.98 0.11 -6.52
N GLU A 678 -5.29 -0.94 -7.27
CA GLU A 678 -6.65 -1.47 -7.43
C GLU A 678 -7.18 -2.23 -6.20
N VAL A 679 -6.31 -2.62 -5.27
CA VAL A 679 -6.66 -3.40 -4.05
C VAL A 679 -6.61 -2.52 -2.79
N ILE A 680 -6.11 -1.28 -2.89
CA ILE A 680 -5.91 -0.39 -1.76
C ILE A 680 -7.23 -0.01 -1.06
N GLU A 681 -8.31 0.25 -1.81
CA GLU A 681 -9.64 0.56 -1.25
C GLU A 681 -10.19 -0.65 -0.49
N GLN A 682 -10.15 -1.84 -1.07
CA GLN A 682 -10.61 -3.06 -0.37
C GLN A 682 -9.79 -3.34 0.89
N SER A 683 -8.51 -2.98 0.90
CA SER A 683 -7.60 -3.25 2.00
C SER A 683 -7.66 -2.22 3.12
N PHE A 684 -7.90 -0.94 2.78
CA PHE A 684 -7.75 0.21 3.67
C PHE A 684 -8.85 1.26 3.55
N GLY A 685 -9.85 1.11 2.68
CA GLY A 685 -10.94 2.08 2.52
C GLY A 685 -11.88 2.14 3.74
N GLU A 686 -12.07 1.01 4.42
CA GLU A 686 -12.95 0.87 5.58
C GLU A 686 -12.13 0.48 6.84
N GLU A 687 -12.54 0.97 8.02
CA GLU A 687 -11.78 0.84 9.27
C GLU A 687 -11.60 -0.61 9.75
N HIS A 688 -12.66 -1.43 9.70
CA HIS A 688 -12.59 -2.83 10.08
C HIS A 688 -11.77 -3.65 9.09
N LEU A 689 -11.86 -3.36 7.78
CA LEU A 689 -11.04 -3.99 6.75
C LEU A 689 -9.56 -3.62 6.91
N CYS A 690 -9.25 -2.34 7.15
CA CYS A 690 -7.91 -1.87 7.48
C CYS A 690 -7.33 -2.67 8.66
N PHE A 691 -8.08 -2.76 9.76
CA PHE A 691 -7.67 -3.55 10.93
C PHE A 691 -7.38 -5.02 10.58
N ARG A 692 -8.28 -5.68 9.83
CA ARG A 692 -8.09 -7.09 9.42
C ARG A 692 -6.89 -7.26 8.50
N THR A 693 -6.60 -6.27 7.65
CA THR A 693 -5.41 -6.25 6.80
C THR A 693 -4.13 -6.23 7.61
N LEU A 694 -4.01 -5.29 8.55
CA LEU A 694 -2.84 -5.24 9.43
C LEU A 694 -2.68 -6.53 10.26
N GLN A 695 -3.80 -7.09 10.71
CA GLN A 695 -3.83 -8.33 11.49
C GLN A 695 -3.34 -9.54 10.68
N ARG A 696 -3.87 -9.78 9.48
CA ARG A 696 -3.52 -10.98 8.71
C ARG A 696 -2.06 -10.97 8.27
N PHE A 697 -1.54 -9.81 7.85
CA PHE A 697 -0.13 -9.70 7.48
C PHE A 697 0.78 -9.99 8.68
N THR A 698 0.43 -9.48 9.86
CA THR A 698 1.21 -9.70 11.08
C THR A 698 1.16 -11.17 11.51
N ALA A 699 -0.04 -11.76 11.57
CA ALA A 699 -0.25 -13.13 12.00
C ALA A 699 0.46 -14.13 11.07
N ALA A 700 0.25 -14.00 9.75
CA ALA A 700 0.82 -14.90 8.76
C ALA A 700 2.36 -14.83 8.72
N THR A 701 2.92 -13.63 8.85
CA THR A 701 4.38 -13.41 8.89
C THR A 701 5.00 -14.07 10.11
N LEU A 702 4.38 -13.92 11.28
CA LEU A 702 4.84 -14.54 12.51
C LEU A 702 4.77 -16.06 12.43
N GLU A 703 3.61 -16.58 12.02
CA GLU A 703 3.37 -18.01 11.96
C GLU A 703 4.28 -18.69 10.95
N HIS A 704 4.46 -18.15 9.75
CA HIS A 704 5.37 -18.72 8.76
C HIS A 704 6.80 -18.89 9.31
N GLY A 705 7.29 -17.90 10.06
CA GLY A 705 8.61 -17.96 10.68
C GLY A 705 8.76 -19.02 11.78
N MET A 706 7.65 -19.46 12.39
CA MET A 706 7.64 -20.46 13.47
C MET A 706 7.10 -21.83 13.05
N HIS A 707 6.33 -21.87 11.97
CA HIS A 707 5.62 -23.01 11.42
C HIS A 707 5.70 -22.96 9.88
N PRO A 708 6.89 -23.25 9.31
CA PRO A 708 7.07 -23.23 7.86
C PRO A 708 6.23 -24.32 7.19
N PRO A 709 5.82 -24.13 5.92
CA PRO A 709 5.04 -25.12 5.21
C PRO A 709 5.82 -26.40 4.93
N VAL A 710 5.09 -27.46 4.59
CA VAL A 710 5.68 -28.76 4.25
C VAL A 710 6.56 -28.64 3.00
N LYS A 711 7.77 -29.19 3.05
CA LYS A 711 8.65 -29.24 1.88
C LYS A 711 8.01 -30.11 0.78
N PRO A 712 8.04 -29.67 -0.50
CA PRO A 712 7.45 -30.43 -1.59
C PRO A 712 8.22 -31.74 -1.80
N LYS A 713 7.47 -32.83 -2.01
CA LYS A 713 8.02 -34.17 -2.25
C LYS A 713 8.78 -34.22 -3.58
N PRO A 714 9.79 -35.09 -3.73
CA PRO A 714 10.55 -35.21 -4.98
C PRO A 714 9.68 -35.43 -6.22
N GLU A 715 8.64 -36.27 -6.11
CA GLU A 715 7.69 -36.54 -7.20
C GLU A 715 6.84 -35.32 -7.58
N TRP A 716 6.54 -34.43 -6.63
CA TRP A 716 5.83 -33.18 -6.92
C TRP A 716 6.73 -32.18 -7.63
N ARG A 717 8.02 -32.10 -7.23
CA ARG A 717 9.00 -31.26 -7.92
C ARG A 717 9.19 -31.69 -9.37
N ALA A 718 9.38 -32.99 -9.60
CA ALA A 718 9.54 -33.54 -10.94
C ALA A 718 8.33 -33.26 -11.83
N LEU A 719 7.12 -33.41 -11.29
CA LEU A 719 5.89 -33.07 -12.02
C LEU A 719 5.79 -31.56 -12.33
N MET A 720 6.11 -30.70 -11.36
CA MET A 720 6.11 -29.25 -11.57
C MET A 720 7.15 -28.79 -12.59
N ASP A 721 8.32 -29.43 -12.62
CA ASP A 721 9.35 -29.17 -13.65
C ASP A 721 8.85 -29.56 -15.06
N GLU A 722 8.19 -30.71 -15.20
CA GLU A 722 7.59 -31.14 -16.48
C GLU A 722 6.45 -30.21 -16.92
N MET A 723 5.53 -29.87 -16.01
CA MET A 723 4.41 -28.97 -16.28
C MET A 723 4.89 -27.56 -16.65
N ALA A 724 5.96 -27.07 -16.03
CA ALA A 724 6.55 -25.77 -16.36
C ALA A 724 7.08 -25.75 -17.81
N LEU A 725 7.78 -26.79 -18.25
CA LEU A 725 8.26 -26.89 -19.63
C LEU A 725 7.11 -26.87 -20.64
N ILE A 726 6.10 -27.72 -20.43
CA ILE A 726 4.94 -27.83 -21.32
C ILE A 726 4.15 -26.50 -21.37
N SER A 727 3.86 -25.91 -20.21
CA SER A 727 3.08 -24.66 -20.15
C SER A 727 3.83 -23.46 -20.73
N THR A 728 5.16 -23.38 -20.59
CA THR A 728 5.96 -22.33 -21.25
C THR A 728 5.99 -22.50 -22.76
N GLU A 729 6.12 -23.73 -23.26
CA GLU A 729 6.09 -23.99 -24.69
C GLU A 729 4.75 -23.59 -25.31
N GLU A 730 3.63 -24.00 -24.69
CA GLU A 730 2.29 -23.63 -25.15
C GLU A 730 2.09 -22.10 -25.09
N TYR A 731 2.40 -21.47 -23.97
CA TYR A 731 2.28 -20.02 -23.80
C TYR A 731 3.07 -19.25 -24.86
N ARG A 732 4.36 -19.58 -25.04
CA ARG A 732 5.21 -18.94 -26.03
C ARG A 732 4.81 -19.27 -27.47
N SER A 733 4.22 -20.45 -27.72
CA SER A 733 3.73 -20.80 -29.05
C SER A 733 2.63 -19.86 -29.53
N ILE A 734 1.76 -19.41 -28.62
CA ILE A 734 0.66 -18.48 -28.92
C ILE A 734 1.13 -17.04 -28.84
N VAL A 735 1.74 -16.63 -27.72
CA VAL A 735 2.01 -15.21 -27.45
C VAL A 735 3.21 -14.67 -28.24
N PHE A 736 4.22 -15.51 -28.48
CA PHE A 736 5.48 -15.08 -29.12
C PHE A 736 5.68 -15.63 -30.54
N LYS A 737 5.19 -16.84 -30.84
CA LYS A 737 5.46 -17.50 -32.13
C LYS A 737 4.32 -17.37 -33.15
N GLU A 738 3.06 -17.20 -32.73
CA GLU A 738 1.93 -17.05 -33.66
C GLU A 738 1.94 -15.63 -34.28
N PRO A 739 2.14 -15.50 -35.60
CA PRO A 739 2.32 -14.20 -36.23
C PRO A 739 1.09 -13.27 -36.13
N ARG A 740 -0.11 -13.84 -35.96
CA ARG A 740 -1.38 -13.10 -35.87
C ARG A 740 -1.78 -12.73 -34.45
N PHE A 741 -1.01 -13.14 -33.43
CA PHE A 741 -1.38 -12.88 -32.03
C PHE A 741 -1.54 -11.39 -31.75
N MET A 742 -0.60 -10.56 -32.19
CA MET A 742 -0.66 -9.11 -31.97
C MET A 742 -1.84 -8.45 -32.70
N GLU A 743 -2.16 -8.90 -33.92
CA GLU A 743 -3.33 -8.43 -34.67
C GLU A 743 -4.62 -8.79 -33.93
N TYR A 744 -4.74 -10.04 -33.50
CA TYR A 744 -5.88 -10.51 -32.71
C TYR A 744 -6.01 -9.73 -31.39
N PHE A 745 -4.93 -9.62 -30.63
CA PHE A 745 -4.89 -8.94 -29.34
C PHE A 745 -5.30 -7.47 -29.43
N HIS A 746 -4.83 -6.74 -30.44
CA HIS A 746 -5.24 -5.36 -30.67
C HIS A 746 -6.70 -5.23 -31.14
N SER A 747 -7.27 -6.27 -31.76
CA SER A 747 -8.65 -6.26 -32.25
C SER A 747 -9.67 -6.59 -31.17
N VAL A 748 -9.31 -7.44 -30.20
CA VAL A 748 -10.23 -7.94 -29.15
C VAL A 748 -10.03 -7.27 -27.79
N SER A 749 -9.03 -6.39 -27.64
CA SER A 749 -8.76 -5.66 -26.40
C SER A 749 -8.70 -4.16 -26.65
N ASN A 750 -8.99 -3.36 -25.61
CA ASN A 750 -8.87 -1.89 -25.66
C ASN A 750 -7.42 -1.40 -25.54
N THR A 751 -6.43 -2.26 -25.83
CA THR A 751 -5.01 -1.92 -25.74
C THR A 751 -4.58 -1.20 -27.02
N CYS A 752 -4.68 0.13 -27.05
CA CYS A 752 -4.05 0.93 -28.11
C CYS A 752 -2.53 0.82 -28.01
N ALA A 753 -1.91 -0.10 -28.76
CA ALA A 753 -0.53 -0.15 -29.29
C ALA A 753 0.69 0.43 -28.50
N GLY A 754 0.55 0.79 -27.22
CA GLY A 754 1.55 1.57 -26.46
C GLY A 754 1.94 0.98 -25.09
N VAL A 755 1.27 -0.07 -24.62
CA VAL A 755 1.66 -0.81 -23.39
C VAL A 755 2.61 -1.99 -23.73
N TRP A 756 2.80 -2.25 -25.02
CA TRP A 756 3.69 -3.27 -25.56
C TRP A 756 4.53 -2.61 -26.66
N THR A 757 5.44 -1.72 -26.30
CA THR A 757 6.41 -1.19 -27.26
C THR A 757 7.38 -2.30 -27.67
N HIS A 758 7.90 -2.15 -28.89
CA HIS A 758 8.74 -3.09 -29.63
C HIS A 758 10.01 -3.58 -28.90
N GLU A 759 10.40 -2.92 -27.81
CA GLU A 759 11.66 -3.12 -27.08
C GLU A 759 11.66 -4.32 -26.13
N HIS A 760 10.51 -4.95 -25.86
CA HIS A 760 10.47 -6.17 -25.04
C HIS A 760 10.63 -7.47 -25.84
N TRP A 761 10.85 -7.38 -27.16
CA TRP A 761 10.74 -8.49 -28.10
C TRP A 761 12.01 -8.81 -28.90
N GLU A 762 13.08 -8.03 -28.72
CA GLU A 762 14.46 -8.44 -29.05
C GLU A 762 15.18 -8.88 -27.77
#